data_AF-A0A372GQ03-F1
#
_entry.id   AF-A0A372GQ03-F1
#
_cell.length_a   1.000
_cell.length_b   1.000
_cell.length_c   1.000
_cell.angle_alpha   90.00
_cell.angle_beta   90.00
_cell.angle_gamma   90.00
#
_symmetry.space_group_name_H-M   'P 1'
#
loop_
_entity.id
_entity.type
_entity.pdbx_description
1 polymer ?
#
loop_
_entity_poly.entity_id
_entity_poly.type
_entity_poly.pdbx_seq_one_letter_code
_entity_poly.pdbx_strand_id
1 'polypeptide(L)'
;MTAPSGAEPAARALTGADPAGAPPGAEPVVAPSGRPGLARRLLRHPLAVGALLYLAAVVVLAIFAPVFAPYGPQEADLTRVLATPTADHWLGTDSLGRDIASRLMFGARPALTGVLVTVLVAAVIAIPIGLSAALSGGADRIVSPLVDLLMSIPAIVVLLMVLATFDQELLAAMAALGVLTAPGLVRVVRAAALTVAGEPYVAAARVYGFGRFAIALRHVLPRITGPILVNLSLVAATALLTETGLNFLGLGVHLPEASWGGMVADASAAMNQQNWMLIPTGAVVAGTVIALVLLGDGVRDATAEGWARPATPARSRPTRDAAAGRARDRRPDDAVPAENPPILLRVDGLTVTVPGPGGRPAQVIEDVSFDLRAGETLGIVGESGCGKTMTGRAVLGLLPDGAHITGGSIRIDGVDATTMGGRERAGLRGSTIAFVSQEPMAALDPLFTVGGHIAEAVRVHTGAGRAPARRRAVELLGQVRISDPERVAKMYPHQLSGGMAQRVAIALALAGGPRLLIADEPTTALDVTVQAEILRLLRTLQRETGMAILLISHDWGAVGELCERTLVMYAGQVVESGPTATIVAAPQHPYSEGLLAANPQLGTPGMPLHVMPGGVPAPGEWPSGCHFAARCPYVTDDCIAHPIAVAGTDDHRSRCLRTRPTHMIEAKP
;
A
#
# COMPACT_ATOMS: atom_id res chain seq x y z
N MET A 1 -36.62 57.63 -28.35
CA MET A 1 -38.04 57.45 -27.98
C MET A 1 -38.04 56.32 -26.96
N THR A 2 -38.23 56.47 -25.66
CA THR A 2 -38.87 57.48 -24.80
C THR A 2 -38.19 57.42 -23.42
N ALA A 3 -37.69 58.55 -22.91
CA ALA A 3 -37.60 58.83 -21.46
C ALA A 3 -38.95 59.49 -21.03
N PRO A 4 -39.28 59.83 -19.76
CA PRO A 4 -38.46 60.21 -18.58
C PRO A 4 -38.94 59.47 -17.30
N SER A 5 -38.57 59.70 -16.03
CA SER A 5 -38.23 60.86 -15.19
C SER A 5 -37.50 60.33 -13.93
N GLY A 6 -36.66 61.01 -13.18
CA GLY A 6 -36.46 62.43 -12.93
C GLY A 6 -36.18 62.61 -11.42
N ALA A 7 -35.35 63.61 -11.10
CA ALA A 7 -35.06 64.21 -9.78
C ALA A 7 -33.86 63.66 -8.94
N GLU A 8 -32.74 64.37 -9.13
CA GLU A 8 -31.58 64.59 -8.24
C GLU A 8 -31.95 65.40 -6.95
N PRO A 9 -31.01 66.03 -6.20
CA PRO A 9 -29.86 65.54 -5.41
C PRO A 9 -29.89 66.11 -3.97
N ALA A 10 -28.98 65.71 -3.07
CA ALA A 10 -28.35 66.65 -2.11
C ALA A 10 -27.27 65.98 -1.25
N ALA A 11 -26.10 66.59 -1.27
CA ALA A 11 -24.98 66.34 -0.37
C ALA A 11 -25.34 66.65 1.10
N ARG A 12 -24.81 65.84 2.03
CA ARG A 12 -24.46 66.34 3.36
C ARG A 12 -23.24 65.63 3.92
N ALA A 13 -22.34 66.46 4.42
CA ALA A 13 -20.99 66.17 4.84
C ALA A 13 -20.93 65.26 6.07
N LEU A 14 -19.84 64.50 6.09
CA LEU A 14 -19.31 63.66 7.15
C LEU A 14 -19.16 64.43 8.46
N THR A 15 -19.83 63.95 9.51
CA THR A 15 -19.40 64.12 10.90
C THR A 15 -19.73 62.83 11.66
N GLY A 16 -18.83 62.42 12.56
CA GLY A 16 -19.11 61.44 13.59
C GLY A 16 -18.55 60.04 13.30
N ALA A 17 -17.42 59.75 13.96
CA ALA A 17 -16.86 58.43 14.08
C ALA A 17 -17.73 57.52 14.96
N ASP A 18 -17.84 56.24 14.60
CA ASP A 18 -17.78 55.13 15.57
C ASP A 18 -17.53 53.77 14.86
N PRO A 19 -16.92 52.79 15.55
CA PRO A 19 -16.22 51.67 14.95
C PRO A 19 -17.09 50.42 14.71
N ALA A 20 -16.81 49.78 13.58
CA ALA A 20 -16.82 48.32 13.34
C ALA A 20 -17.99 47.51 13.93
N GLY A 21 -19.12 47.51 13.21
CA GLY A 21 -20.09 46.42 13.24
C GLY A 21 -19.57 45.21 12.45
N ALA A 22 -19.57 44.04 13.09
CA ALA A 22 -19.34 42.75 12.46
C ALA A 22 -20.47 42.39 11.47
N PRO A 23 -20.19 41.73 10.33
CA PRO A 23 -21.26 41.19 9.49
C PRO A 23 -21.82 39.88 10.08
N PRO A 24 -23.14 39.67 10.05
CA PRO A 24 -23.78 38.44 10.52
C PRO A 24 -23.74 37.36 9.42
N GLY A 25 -23.52 36.11 9.81
CA GLY A 25 -23.66 34.96 8.91
C GLY A 25 -22.39 34.12 8.75
N ALA A 26 -21.90 33.55 9.85
CA ALA A 26 -21.06 32.36 9.80
C ALA A 26 -21.63 31.38 10.82
N GLU A 27 -22.41 30.41 10.34
CA GLU A 27 -22.64 29.19 11.13
C GLU A 27 -21.27 28.60 11.48
N PRO A 28 -21.05 28.16 12.73
CA PRO A 28 -19.81 27.51 13.08
C PRO A 28 -19.69 26.23 12.24
N VAL A 29 -18.71 26.21 11.34
CA VAL A 29 -18.32 24.99 10.62
C VAL A 29 -17.84 24.00 11.66
N VAL A 30 -18.73 23.11 12.07
CA VAL A 30 -18.43 21.97 12.93
C VAL A 30 -17.32 21.17 12.25
N ALA A 31 -16.16 21.13 12.90
CA ALA A 31 -15.04 20.29 12.48
C ALA A 31 -15.56 18.87 12.18
N PRO A 32 -15.14 18.20 11.09
CA PRO A 32 -15.57 16.84 10.84
C PRO A 32 -15.10 15.99 12.04
N SER A 33 -16.07 15.58 12.85
CA SER A 33 -15.87 14.72 14.00
C SER A 33 -15.05 13.52 13.55
N GLY A 34 -14.01 13.17 14.33
CA GLY A 34 -13.13 12.05 14.07
C GLY A 34 -13.88 10.83 13.55
N ARG A 35 -13.30 10.14 12.57
CA ARG A 35 -13.89 8.97 11.91
C ARG A 35 -14.58 8.10 12.96
N PRO A 36 -15.88 7.78 12.81
CA PRO A 36 -16.54 6.87 13.73
C PRO A 36 -15.73 5.57 13.74
N GLY A 37 -15.29 5.16 14.93
CA GLY A 37 -14.57 3.90 15.12
C GLY A 37 -15.38 2.72 14.58
N LEU A 38 -14.73 1.59 14.33
CA LEU A 38 -15.34 0.37 13.79
C LEU A 38 -16.70 0.05 14.45
N ALA A 39 -16.80 0.20 15.77
CA ALA A 39 -18.03 0.04 16.53
C ALA A 39 -19.20 0.91 16.05
N ARG A 40 -18.96 2.20 15.77
CA ARG A 40 -20.02 3.13 15.34
C ARG A 40 -20.45 2.92 13.88
N ARG A 41 -19.64 2.23 13.07
CA ARG A 41 -20.03 1.77 11.73
C ARG A 41 -20.81 0.48 11.78
N LEU A 42 -20.35 -0.47 12.60
CA LEU A 42 -21.07 -1.73 12.84
C LEU A 42 -22.49 -1.48 13.38
N LEU A 43 -22.65 -0.49 14.26
CA LEU A 43 -23.95 -0.04 14.79
C LEU A 43 -24.92 0.52 13.73
N ARG A 44 -24.48 0.77 12.49
CA ARG A 44 -25.37 1.21 11.39
C ARG A 44 -26.03 0.06 10.64
N HIS A 45 -25.53 -1.17 10.80
CA HIS A 45 -26.11 -2.34 10.15
C HIS A 45 -27.07 -3.05 11.13
N PRO A 46 -28.40 -2.98 10.92
CA PRO A 46 -29.38 -3.50 11.90
C PRO A 46 -29.25 -5.01 12.13
N LEU A 47 -28.88 -5.77 11.09
CA LEU A 47 -28.64 -7.21 11.21
C LEU A 47 -27.40 -7.53 12.05
N ALA A 48 -26.31 -6.78 11.87
CA ALA A 48 -25.09 -6.97 12.64
C ALA A 48 -25.31 -6.62 14.13
N VAL A 49 -26.10 -5.58 14.39
CA VAL A 49 -26.51 -5.21 15.76
C VAL A 49 -27.38 -6.30 16.37
N GLY A 50 -28.37 -6.82 15.64
CA GLY A 50 -29.22 -7.92 16.09
C GLY A 50 -28.41 -9.17 16.44
N ALA A 51 -27.47 -9.55 15.58
CA ALA A 51 -26.55 -10.67 15.81
C ALA A 51 -25.66 -10.44 17.04
N LEU A 52 -25.10 -9.23 17.19
CA LEU A 52 -24.28 -8.87 18.35
C LEU A 52 -25.07 -8.91 19.67
N LEU A 53 -26.30 -8.39 19.67
CA LEU A 53 -27.19 -8.42 20.83
C LEU A 53 -27.56 -9.85 21.22
N TYR A 54 -27.86 -10.70 20.23
CA TYR A 54 -28.13 -12.12 20.47
C TYR A 54 -26.94 -12.83 21.09
N LEU A 55 -25.74 -12.70 20.50
CA LEU A 55 -24.52 -13.33 21.03
C LEU A 55 -24.17 -12.79 22.42
N ALA A 56 -24.34 -11.49 22.66
CA ALA A 56 -24.14 -10.89 23.97
C ALA A 56 -25.14 -11.46 25.00
N ALA A 57 -26.41 -11.64 24.63
CA ALA A 57 -27.40 -12.27 25.50
C ALA A 57 -27.02 -13.72 25.83
N VAL A 58 -26.59 -14.51 24.85
CA VAL A 58 -26.10 -15.89 25.08
C VAL A 58 -24.90 -15.91 26.02
N VAL A 59 -23.93 -15.02 25.85
CA VAL A 59 -22.76 -14.91 26.75
C VAL A 59 -23.17 -14.50 28.16
N VAL A 60 -24.08 -13.54 28.31
CA VAL A 60 -24.59 -13.11 29.62
C VAL A 60 -25.33 -14.25 30.31
N LEU A 61 -26.22 -14.94 29.60
CA LEU A 61 -26.94 -16.10 30.12
C LEU A 61 -25.98 -17.25 30.50
N ALA A 62 -24.91 -17.46 29.73
CA ALA A 62 -23.90 -18.45 30.05
C ALA A 62 -23.13 -18.08 31.33
N ILE A 63 -22.62 -16.84 31.43
CA ILE A 63 -21.82 -16.40 32.59
C ILE A 63 -22.67 -16.38 33.86
N PHE A 64 -23.87 -15.82 33.79
CA PHE A 64 -24.77 -15.63 34.92
C PHE A 64 -25.82 -16.75 35.05
N ALA A 65 -25.59 -17.92 34.44
CA ALA A 65 -26.48 -19.08 34.57
C ALA A 65 -26.85 -19.42 36.04
N PRO A 66 -25.93 -19.38 37.03
CA PRO A 66 -26.29 -19.65 38.43
C PRO A 66 -27.25 -18.65 39.06
N VAL A 67 -27.42 -17.47 38.45
CA VAL A 67 -28.31 -16.40 38.92
C VAL A 67 -29.63 -16.40 38.16
N PHE A 68 -29.59 -16.66 36.84
CA PHE A 68 -30.78 -16.60 35.98
C PHE A 68 -31.51 -17.94 35.83
N ALA A 69 -30.81 -19.07 36.01
CA ALA A 69 -31.43 -20.38 35.89
C ALA A 69 -32.35 -20.64 37.09
N PRO A 70 -33.63 -20.99 36.86
CA PRO A 70 -34.58 -21.27 37.94
C PRO A 70 -34.21 -22.53 38.74
N TYR A 71 -33.51 -23.49 38.13
CA TYR A 71 -33.13 -24.76 38.75
C TYR A 71 -31.64 -25.08 38.52
N GLY A 72 -31.11 -25.99 39.34
CA GLY A 72 -29.79 -26.57 39.08
C GLY A 72 -29.77 -27.37 37.77
N PRO A 73 -28.63 -27.46 37.04
CA PRO A 73 -28.56 -28.16 35.76
C PRO A 73 -28.81 -29.68 35.86
N GLN A 74 -28.77 -30.24 37.07
CA GLN A 74 -29.05 -31.65 37.38
C GLN A 74 -30.28 -31.87 38.24
N GLU A 75 -30.99 -30.79 38.59
CA GLU A 75 -32.20 -30.89 39.38
C GLU A 75 -33.32 -31.46 38.51
N ALA A 76 -33.91 -32.57 38.96
CA ALA A 76 -34.86 -33.37 38.19
C ALA A 76 -36.20 -33.46 38.92
N ASP A 77 -37.29 -33.12 38.23
CA ASP A 77 -38.66 -33.38 38.68
C ASP A 77 -39.20 -34.64 37.96
N LEU A 78 -39.12 -35.78 38.64
CA LEU A 78 -39.56 -37.08 38.10
C LEU A 78 -41.08 -37.14 37.85
N THR A 79 -41.87 -36.20 38.38
CA THR A 79 -43.31 -36.13 38.10
C THR A 79 -43.62 -35.43 36.78
N ARG A 80 -42.64 -34.70 36.24
CA ARG A 80 -42.74 -33.95 34.99
C ARG A 80 -41.65 -34.38 34.02
N VAL A 81 -41.59 -35.67 33.69
CA VAL A 81 -40.70 -36.18 32.64
C VAL A 81 -41.29 -35.88 31.26
N LEU A 82 -40.49 -35.37 30.33
CA LEU A 82 -40.94 -35.01 28.98
C LEU A 82 -42.15 -34.06 28.99
N ALA A 83 -42.13 -33.06 29.88
CA ALA A 83 -43.19 -32.07 29.96
C ALA A 83 -43.01 -31.00 28.88
N THR A 84 -44.10 -30.56 28.29
CA THR A 84 -44.15 -29.36 27.43
C THR A 84 -44.00 -28.09 28.31
N PRO A 85 -43.88 -26.88 27.71
CA PRO A 85 -43.75 -25.65 28.48
C PRO A 85 -44.84 -25.48 29.53
N THR A 86 -44.42 -25.21 30.77
CA THR A 86 -45.30 -24.93 31.91
C THR A 86 -44.84 -23.68 32.64
N ALA A 87 -45.65 -23.17 33.58
CA ALA A 87 -45.29 -22.00 34.39
C ALA A 87 -44.00 -22.23 35.21
N ASP A 88 -43.82 -23.47 35.69
CA ASP A 88 -42.65 -23.85 36.49
C ASP A 88 -41.44 -24.19 35.62
N HIS A 89 -41.65 -24.71 34.40
CA HIS A 89 -40.60 -25.06 33.42
C HIS A 89 -40.85 -24.35 32.08
N TRP A 90 -40.23 -23.17 31.90
CA TRP A 90 -40.55 -22.26 30.79
C TRP A 90 -40.36 -22.86 29.39
N LEU A 91 -39.39 -23.76 29.24
CA LEU A 91 -39.12 -24.47 27.99
C LEU A 91 -39.46 -25.97 28.07
N GLY A 92 -40.12 -26.41 29.15
CA GLY A 92 -40.38 -27.81 29.43
C GLY A 92 -39.20 -28.53 30.08
N THR A 93 -39.31 -29.86 30.17
CA THR A 93 -38.33 -30.73 30.84
C THR A 93 -37.82 -31.82 29.90
N ASP A 94 -36.65 -32.35 30.20
CA ASP A 94 -36.01 -33.41 29.41
C ASP A 94 -36.45 -34.84 29.79
N SER A 95 -35.79 -35.85 29.21
CA SER A 95 -36.11 -37.27 29.44
C SER A 95 -35.91 -37.73 30.90
N LEU A 96 -35.21 -36.94 31.70
CA LEU A 96 -34.99 -37.18 33.13
C LEU A 96 -35.77 -36.17 34.01
N GLY A 97 -36.64 -35.34 33.43
CA GLY A 97 -37.40 -34.34 34.17
C GLY A 97 -36.59 -33.10 34.57
N ARG A 98 -35.44 -32.84 33.95
CA ARG A 98 -34.62 -31.65 34.22
C ARG A 98 -35.07 -30.47 33.36
N ASP A 99 -35.01 -29.26 33.90
CA ASP A 99 -35.46 -28.04 33.21
C ASP A 99 -34.60 -27.69 31.98
N ILE A 100 -35.23 -27.60 30.80
CA ILE A 100 -34.53 -27.34 29.52
C ILE A 100 -33.90 -25.95 29.50
N ALA A 101 -34.57 -24.93 30.05
CA ALA A 101 -34.05 -23.55 30.03
C ALA A 101 -32.77 -23.43 30.87
N SER A 102 -32.76 -24.00 32.06
CA SER A 102 -31.61 -24.06 32.95
C SER A 102 -30.46 -24.80 32.28
N ARG A 103 -30.72 -25.98 31.69
CA ARG A 103 -29.69 -26.75 30.97
C ARG A 103 -29.14 -26.01 29.75
N LEU A 104 -29.95 -25.25 29.00
CA LEU A 104 -29.47 -24.43 27.89
C LEU A 104 -28.52 -23.31 28.35
N MET A 105 -28.80 -22.66 29.48
CA MET A 105 -27.93 -21.62 30.05
C MET A 105 -26.60 -22.19 30.54
N PHE A 106 -26.62 -23.31 31.28
CA PHE A 106 -25.39 -23.96 31.74
C PHE A 106 -24.60 -24.59 30.58
N GLY A 107 -25.27 -25.18 29.60
CA GLY A 107 -24.66 -25.79 28.41
C GLY A 107 -24.08 -24.80 27.40
N ALA A 108 -24.40 -23.50 27.53
CA ALA A 108 -23.79 -22.46 26.72
C ALA A 108 -22.30 -22.24 27.05
N ARG A 109 -21.88 -22.51 28.30
CA ARG A 109 -20.49 -22.32 28.73
C ARG A 109 -19.49 -23.21 27.98
N PRO A 110 -19.64 -24.56 27.95
CA PRO A 110 -18.73 -25.41 27.19
C PRO A 110 -18.72 -25.04 25.70
N ALA A 111 -19.90 -24.77 25.11
CA ALA A 111 -20.06 -24.35 23.72
C ALA A 111 -19.26 -23.08 23.36
N LEU A 112 -19.42 -22.01 24.16
CA LEU A 112 -18.70 -20.77 23.91
C LEU A 112 -17.19 -20.89 24.15
N THR A 113 -16.80 -21.72 25.13
CA THR A 113 -15.39 -21.94 25.45
C THR A 113 -14.69 -22.73 24.33
N GLY A 114 -15.33 -23.78 23.82
CA GLY A 114 -14.82 -24.57 22.70
C GLY A 114 -14.64 -23.76 21.43
N VAL A 115 -15.66 -22.95 21.09
CA VAL A 115 -15.59 -21.98 19.97
C VAL A 115 -14.42 -21.00 20.16
N LEU A 116 -14.28 -20.40 21.34
CA LEU A 116 -13.23 -19.42 21.63
C LEU A 116 -11.83 -20.03 21.47
N VAL A 117 -11.60 -21.23 22.03
CA VAL A 117 -10.33 -21.95 21.91
C VAL A 117 -10.01 -22.24 20.45
N THR A 118 -10.97 -22.77 19.70
CA THR A 118 -10.80 -23.09 18.27
C THR A 118 -10.38 -21.86 17.47
N VAL A 119 -11.11 -20.75 17.62
CA VAL A 119 -10.86 -19.49 16.91
C VAL A 119 -9.51 -18.89 17.28
N LEU A 120 -9.14 -18.91 18.57
CA LEU A 120 -7.87 -18.37 19.05
C LEU A 120 -6.68 -19.16 18.51
N VAL A 121 -6.73 -20.50 18.59
CA VAL A 121 -5.69 -21.37 18.05
C VAL A 121 -5.55 -21.19 16.54
N ALA A 122 -6.68 -21.19 15.81
CA ALA A 122 -6.67 -20.95 14.36
C ALA A 122 -6.06 -19.59 14.00
N ALA A 123 -6.41 -18.51 14.71
CA ALA A 123 -5.89 -17.17 14.44
C ALA A 123 -4.38 -17.05 14.73
N VAL A 124 -3.93 -17.59 15.87
CA VAL A 124 -2.52 -17.55 16.31
C VAL A 124 -1.61 -18.30 15.34
N ILE A 125 -2.09 -19.40 14.76
CA ILE A 125 -1.34 -20.16 13.76
C ILE A 125 -1.43 -19.48 12.38
N ALA A 126 -2.65 -19.13 11.94
CA ALA A 126 -2.88 -18.79 10.55
C ALA A 126 -2.39 -17.40 10.15
N ILE A 127 -2.55 -16.39 11.03
CA ILE A 127 -2.20 -15.00 10.69
C ILE A 127 -0.68 -14.85 10.47
N PRO A 128 0.20 -15.34 11.38
CA PRO A 128 1.64 -15.23 11.17
C PRO A 128 2.13 -16.03 9.96
N ILE A 129 1.65 -17.28 9.80
CA ILE A 129 2.06 -18.14 8.68
C ILE A 129 1.61 -17.53 7.34
N GLY A 130 0.35 -17.09 7.23
CA GLY A 130 -0.19 -16.49 6.01
C GLY A 130 0.52 -15.19 5.61
N LEU A 131 0.78 -14.29 6.58
CA LEU A 131 1.55 -13.07 6.34
C LEU A 131 2.99 -13.38 5.92
N SER A 132 3.62 -14.37 6.56
CA SER A 132 4.99 -14.75 6.21
C SER A 132 5.09 -15.33 4.80
N ALA A 133 4.14 -16.18 4.38
CA ALA A 133 4.09 -16.73 3.04
C ALA A 133 3.91 -15.65 1.97
N ALA A 134 3.08 -14.62 2.24
CA ALA A 134 2.86 -13.54 1.29
C ALA A 134 4.06 -12.57 1.14
N LEU A 135 4.83 -12.35 2.21
CA LEU A 135 5.92 -11.36 2.23
C LEU A 135 7.32 -11.96 2.01
N SER A 136 7.40 -13.29 1.99
CA SER A 136 8.64 -14.04 1.77
C SER A 136 8.41 -15.09 0.67
N GLY A 137 8.96 -14.83 -0.52
CA GLY A 137 8.87 -15.78 -1.65
C GLY A 137 9.51 -17.15 -1.38
N GLY A 138 10.34 -17.29 -0.34
CA GLY A 138 10.89 -18.58 0.11
C GLY A 138 9.98 -19.33 1.08
N ALA A 139 9.23 -18.62 1.93
CA ALA A 139 8.31 -19.24 2.89
C ALA A 139 7.12 -19.88 2.17
N ASP A 140 6.66 -19.25 1.09
CA ASP A 140 5.52 -19.73 0.30
C ASP A 140 5.69 -21.16 -0.25
N ARG A 141 6.92 -21.50 -0.68
CA ARG A 141 7.26 -22.82 -1.23
C ARG A 141 7.09 -23.95 -0.23
N ILE A 142 7.21 -23.66 1.06
CA ILE A 142 7.06 -24.63 2.15
C ILE A 142 5.63 -24.62 2.67
N VAL A 143 5.05 -23.43 2.84
CA VAL A 143 3.73 -23.27 3.44
C VAL A 143 2.64 -23.88 2.56
N SER A 144 2.68 -23.67 1.24
CA SER A 144 1.61 -24.12 0.36
C SER A 144 1.45 -25.66 0.35
N PRO A 145 2.51 -26.48 0.14
CA PRO A 145 2.38 -27.93 0.23
C PRO A 145 1.97 -28.45 1.61
N LEU A 146 2.46 -27.81 2.69
CA LEU A 146 2.11 -28.19 4.05
C LEU A 146 0.63 -27.95 4.36
N VAL A 147 0.09 -26.81 3.90
CA VAL A 147 -1.32 -26.47 3.99
C VAL A 147 -2.17 -27.49 3.22
N ASP A 148 -1.77 -27.85 2.01
CA ASP A 148 -2.49 -28.84 1.18
C ASP A 148 -2.51 -30.23 1.86
N LEU A 149 -1.38 -30.64 2.43
CA LEU A 149 -1.27 -31.89 3.17
C LEU A 149 -2.19 -31.89 4.40
N LEU A 150 -2.17 -30.83 5.21
CA LEU A 150 -3.02 -30.75 6.41
C LEU A 150 -4.51 -30.75 6.06
N MET A 151 -4.92 -30.10 4.97
CA MET A 151 -6.32 -30.11 4.51
C MET A 151 -6.78 -31.46 3.95
N SER A 152 -5.85 -32.36 3.61
CA SER A 152 -6.21 -33.72 3.17
C SER A 152 -6.60 -34.64 4.33
N ILE A 153 -6.26 -34.27 5.58
CA ILE A 153 -6.54 -35.08 6.76
C ILE A 153 -8.00 -34.89 7.20
N PRO A 154 -8.81 -35.97 7.28
CA PRO A 154 -10.19 -35.87 7.75
C PRO A 154 -10.25 -35.40 9.22
N ALA A 155 -10.80 -34.20 9.44
CA ALA A 155 -10.79 -33.58 10.77
C ALA A 155 -11.46 -34.46 11.84
N ILE A 156 -12.58 -35.12 11.51
CA ILE A 156 -13.29 -35.99 12.45
C ILE A 156 -12.40 -37.13 12.97
N VAL A 157 -11.57 -37.75 12.12
CA VAL A 157 -10.71 -38.87 12.54
C VAL A 157 -9.67 -38.39 13.56
N VAL A 158 -9.09 -37.22 13.34
CA VAL A 158 -8.13 -36.61 14.27
C VAL A 158 -8.81 -36.22 15.58
N LEU A 159 -10.01 -35.64 15.53
CA LEU A 159 -10.77 -35.28 16.73
C LEU A 159 -11.10 -36.51 17.58
N LEU A 160 -11.54 -37.61 16.95
CA LEU A 160 -11.79 -38.87 17.64
C LEU A 160 -10.52 -39.44 18.29
N MET A 161 -9.38 -39.37 17.58
CA MET A 161 -8.09 -39.79 18.11
C MET A 161 -7.67 -38.94 19.33
N VAL A 162 -7.84 -37.62 19.26
CA VAL A 162 -7.53 -36.69 20.36
C VAL A 162 -8.43 -36.97 21.57
N LEU A 163 -9.74 -37.10 21.36
CA LEU A 163 -10.68 -37.45 22.42
C LEU A 163 -10.34 -38.80 23.07
N ALA A 164 -9.92 -39.79 22.28
CA ALA A 164 -9.49 -41.08 22.82
C ALA A 164 -8.16 -41.02 23.60
N THR A 165 -7.29 -40.06 23.28
CA THR A 165 -5.96 -39.93 23.90
C THR A 165 -5.97 -39.06 25.17
N PHE A 166 -6.84 -38.06 25.22
CA PHE A 166 -6.92 -37.07 26.30
C PHE A 166 -8.17 -37.25 27.17
N ASP A 167 -8.57 -38.50 27.46
CA ASP A 167 -9.70 -38.82 28.34
C ASP A 167 -10.99 -38.04 28.03
N GLN A 168 -11.29 -37.87 26.74
CA GLN A 168 -12.44 -37.13 26.20
C GLN A 168 -12.50 -35.64 26.62
N GLU A 169 -11.34 -35.04 26.90
CA GLU A 169 -11.24 -33.61 27.20
C GLU A 169 -11.66 -32.76 25.98
N LEU A 170 -12.81 -32.10 26.08
CA LEU A 170 -13.38 -31.29 25.01
C LEU A 170 -12.45 -30.14 24.58
N LEU A 171 -11.73 -29.51 25.53
CA LEU A 171 -10.82 -28.42 25.22
C LEU A 171 -9.65 -28.86 24.34
N ALA A 172 -9.11 -30.06 24.58
CA ALA A 172 -8.07 -30.64 23.74
C ALA A 172 -8.57 -30.90 22.32
N ALA A 173 -9.80 -31.42 22.18
CA ALA A 173 -10.45 -31.62 20.88
C ALA A 173 -10.67 -30.28 20.13
N MET A 174 -11.10 -29.23 20.83
CA MET A 174 -11.32 -27.91 20.23
C MET A 174 -10.01 -27.20 19.87
N ALA A 175 -8.95 -27.36 20.66
CA ALA A 175 -7.61 -26.91 20.28
C ALA A 175 -7.11 -27.63 19.02
N ALA A 176 -7.31 -28.95 18.92
CA ALA A 176 -6.99 -29.73 17.72
C ALA A 176 -7.81 -29.27 16.51
N LEU A 177 -9.11 -28.98 16.69
CA LEU A 177 -9.96 -28.41 15.64
C LEU A 177 -9.42 -27.04 15.17
N GLY A 178 -8.91 -26.21 16.08
CA GLY A 178 -8.27 -24.95 15.74
C GLY A 178 -7.04 -25.13 14.86
N VAL A 179 -6.20 -26.13 15.16
CA VAL A 179 -5.06 -26.50 14.31
C VAL A 179 -5.51 -27.01 12.94
N LEU A 180 -6.55 -27.83 12.88
CA LEU A 180 -7.06 -28.43 11.63
C LEU A 180 -7.77 -27.40 10.73
N THR A 181 -8.35 -26.34 11.30
CA THR A 181 -9.02 -25.26 10.56
C THR A 181 -8.07 -24.12 10.19
N ALA A 182 -6.92 -24.00 10.85
CA ALA A 182 -5.90 -22.99 10.55
C ALA A 182 -5.43 -22.96 9.08
N PRO A 183 -5.19 -24.09 8.37
CA PRO A 183 -4.73 -24.09 6.97
C PRO A 183 -5.67 -23.34 6.01
N GLY A 184 -6.99 -23.47 6.20
CA GLY A 184 -7.98 -22.72 5.42
C GLY A 184 -7.82 -21.21 5.62
N LEU A 185 -7.66 -20.78 6.87
CA LEU A 185 -7.42 -19.38 7.21
C LEU A 185 -6.04 -18.88 6.71
N VAL A 186 -4.99 -19.72 6.73
CA VAL A 186 -3.66 -19.41 6.17
C VAL A 186 -3.79 -19.03 4.70
N ARG A 187 -4.52 -19.82 3.90
CA ARG A 187 -4.73 -19.53 2.48
C ARG A 187 -5.40 -18.18 2.26
N VAL A 188 -6.42 -17.85 3.05
CA VAL A 188 -7.12 -16.56 2.95
C VAL A 188 -6.21 -15.40 3.33
N VAL A 189 -5.51 -15.49 4.47
CA VAL A 189 -4.59 -14.43 4.92
C VAL A 189 -3.50 -14.21 3.87
N ARG A 190 -2.92 -15.29 3.34
CA ARG A 190 -1.91 -15.24 2.28
C ARG A 190 -2.46 -14.56 1.02
N ALA A 191 -3.62 -15.00 0.52
CA ALA A 191 -4.21 -14.45 -0.69
C ALA A 191 -4.51 -12.94 -0.55
N ALA A 192 -5.10 -12.53 0.58
CA ALA A 192 -5.37 -11.13 0.86
C ALA A 192 -4.08 -10.31 1.08
N ALA A 193 -3.05 -10.89 1.68
CA ALA A 193 -1.78 -10.22 1.89
C ALA A 193 -1.01 -10.03 0.58
N LEU A 194 -1.09 -10.97 -0.37
CA LEU A 194 -0.43 -10.86 -1.68
C LEU A 194 -1.00 -9.70 -2.52
N THR A 195 -2.31 -9.48 -2.50
CA THR A 195 -2.92 -8.36 -3.24
C THR A 195 -2.45 -7.02 -2.70
N VAL A 196 -2.27 -6.92 -1.38
CA VAL A 196 -1.75 -5.71 -0.72
C VAL A 196 -0.24 -5.57 -0.90
N ALA A 197 0.52 -6.68 -0.92
CA ALA A 197 1.98 -6.65 -1.00
C ALA A 197 2.52 -6.11 -2.33
N GLY A 198 1.71 -6.17 -3.40
CA GLY A 198 2.04 -5.62 -4.72
C GLY A 198 1.83 -4.11 -4.86
N GLU A 199 1.32 -3.44 -3.82
CA GLU A 199 0.94 -2.03 -3.92
C GLU A 199 2.16 -1.09 -3.84
N PRO A 200 2.13 0.06 -4.55
CA PRO A 200 3.30 0.94 -4.65
C PRO A 200 3.79 1.47 -3.31
N TYR A 201 2.90 1.69 -2.33
CA TYR A 201 3.30 2.13 -0.99
C TYR A 201 4.04 1.03 -0.20
N VAL A 202 3.78 -0.25 -0.47
CA VAL A 202 4.55 -1.35 0.14
C VAL A 202 5.94 -1.41 -0.47
N ALA A 203 6.05 -1.18 -1.79
CA ALA A 203 7.34 -1.04 -2.45
C ALA A 203 8.10 0.18 -1.89
N ALA A 204 7.43 1.33 -1.72
CA ALA A 204 7.99 2.53 -1.10
C ALA A 204 8.48 2.25 0.33
N ALA A 205 7.71 1.53 1.15
CA ALA A 205 8.15 1.13 2.49
C ALA A 205 9.43 0.26 2.45
N ARG A 206 9.60 -0.62 1.47
CA ARG A 206 10.87 -1.36 1.30
C ARG A 206 12.03 -0.45 0.90
N VAL A 207 11.76 0.63 0.15
CA VAL A 207 12.76 1.65 -0.20
C VAL A 207 13.17 2.45 1.04
N TYR A 208 12.23 2.79 1.91
CA TYR A 208 12.52 3.47 3.18
C TYR A 208 13.10 2.54 4.27
N GLY A 209 13.62 1.37 3.90
CA GLY A 209 14.34 0.48 4.82
C GLY A 209 13.47 -0.23 5.86
N PHE A 210 12.15 -0.24 5.72
CA PHE A 210 11.28 -0.93 6.69
C PHE A 210 11.52 -2.45 6.67
N GLY A 211 11.69 -3.05 7.85
CA GLY A 211 11.83 -4.51 8.00
C GLY A 211 10.54 -5.25 7.62
N ARG A 212 10.67 -6.48 7.11
CA ARG A 212 9.53 -7.31 6.65
C ARG A 212 8.42 -7.46 7.69
N PHE A 213 8.79 -7.65 8.96
CA PHE A 213 7.83 -7.76 10.06
C PHE A 213 7.09 -6.45 10.35
N ALA A 214 7.78 -5.31 10.29
CA ALA A 214 7.17 -4.00 10.45
C ALA A 214 6.19 -3.71 9.29
N ILE A 215 6.58 -4.07 8.07
CA ILE A 215 5.70 -4.00 6.88
C ILE A 215 4.45 -4.87 7.09
N ALA A 216 4.64 -6.13 7.49
CA ALA A 216 3.55 -7.06 7.74
C ALA A 216 2.54 -6.52 8.77
N LEU A 217 3.03 -6.09 9.93
CA LEU A 217 2.18 -5.75 11.05
C LEU A 217 1.53 -4.37 10.92
N ARG A 218 2.21 -3.39 10.31
CA ARG A 218 1.73 -2.00 10.25
C ARG A 218 1.10 -1.61 8.92
N HIS A 219 1.55 -2.18 7.81
CA HIS A 219 1.11 -1.76 6.47
C HIS A 219 0.18 -2.79 5.80
N VAL A 220 0.35 -4.08 6.10
CA VAL A 220 -0.42 -5.16 5.45
C VAL A 220 -1.58 -5.64 6.33
N LEU A 221 -1.32 -6.06 7.57
CA LEU A 221 -2.33 -6.65 8.46
C LEU A 221 -3.58 -5.77 8.67
N PRO A 222 -3.46 -4.44 8.92
CA PRO A 222 -4.63 -3.58 9.07
C PRO A 222 -5.52 -3.54 7.83
N ARG A 223 -4.94 -3.74 6.63
CA ARG A 223 -5.68 -3.71 5.36
C ARG A 223 -6.41 -5.03 5.09
N ILE A 224 -5.93 -6.14 5.62
CA ILE A 224 -6.54 -7.47 5.42
C ILE A 224 -7.39 -7.92 6.62
N THR A 225 -7.57 -7.06 7.63
CA THR A 225 -8.32 -7.40 8.85
C THR A 225 -9.77 -7.78 8.57
N GLY A 226 -10.43 -7.13 7.60
CA GLY A 226 -11.81 -7.47 7.20
C GLY A 226 -11.97 -8.94 6.77
N PRO A 227 -11.26 -9.40 5.72
CA PRO A 227 -11.26 -10.81 5.31
C PRO A 227 -10.89 -11.80 6.42
N ILE A 228 -9.96 -11.44 7.31
CA ILE A 228 -9.58 -12.27 8.48
C ILE A 228 -10.78 -12.44 9.43
N LEU A 229 -11.44 -11.34 9.81
CA LEU A 229 -12.56 -11.38 10.76
C LEU A 229 -13.75 -12.20 10.24
N VAL A 230 -14.05 -12.10 8.94
CA VAL A 230 -15.09 -12.92 8.29
C VAL A 230 -14.76 -14.41 8.39
N ASN A 231 -13.52 -14.80 8.11
CA ASN A 231 -13.16 -16.22 8.17
C ASN A 231 -13.09 -16.73 9.60
N LEU A 232 -12.69 -15.90 10.57
CA LEU A 232 -12.77 -16.27 11.98
C LEU A 232 -14.21 -16.51 12.45
N SER A 233 -15.21 -15.81 11.89
CA SER A 233 -16.61 -16.09 12.21
C SER A 233 -17.12 -17.40 11.60
N LEU A 234 -16.66 -17.76 10.39
CA LEU A 234 -16.93 -19.06 9.78
C LEU A 234 -16.25 -20.21 10.54
N VAL A 235 -15.03 -20.00 11.03
CA VAL A 235 -14.34 -20.95 11.93
C VAL A 235 -15.13 -21.10 13.22
N ALA A 236 -15.63 -20.02 13.81
CA ALA A 236 -16.46 -20.06 15.01
C ALA A 236 -17.76 -20.87 14.81
N ALA A 237 -18.47 -20.63 13.70
CA ALA A 237 -19.67 -21.38 13.34
C ALA A 237 -19.38 -22.87 13.12
N THR A 238 -18.28 -23.19 12.43
CA THR A 238 -17.84 -24.58 12.19
C THR A 238 -17.44 -25.27 13.50
N ALA A 239 -16.77 -24.55 14.40
CA ALA A 239 -16.41 -25.03 15.72
C ALA A 239 -17.65 -25.42 16.53
N LEU A 240 -18.65 -24.54 16.58
CA LEU A 240 -19.90 -24.78 17.30
C LEU A 240 -20.66 -26.00 16.74
N LEU A 241 -20.75 -26.13 15.42
CA LEU A 241 -21.40 -27.27 14.78
C LEU A 241 -20.66 -28.58 15.03
N THR A 242 -19.32 -28.55 14.97
CA THR A 242 -18.48 -29.74 15.21
C THR A 242 -18.57 -30.16 16.67
N GLU A 243 -18.47 -29.23 17.62
CA GLU A 243 -18.65 -29.48 19.04
C GLU A 243 -20.04 -30.05 19.35
N THR A 244 -21.09 -29.43 18.80
CA THR A 244 -22.47 -29.91 18.96
C THR A 244 -22.62 -31.32 18.41
N GLY A 245 -22.01 -31.62 17.25
CA GLY A 245 -22.00 -32.95 16.65
C GLY A 245 -21.25 -34.00 17.48
N LEU A 246 -20.08 -33.66 18.03
CA LEU A 246 -19.31 -34.55 18.90
C LEU A 246 -20.08 -34.88 20.19
N ASN A 247 -20.67 -33.87 20.82
CA ASN A 247 -21.51 -34.04 22.01
C ASN A 247 -22.80 -34.82 21.69
N PHE A 248 -23.37 -34.63 20.50
CA PHE A 248 -24.52 -35.40 20.03
C PHE A 248 -24.20 -36.90 19.89
N LEU A 249 -22.98 -37.23 19.43
CA LEU A 249 -22.49 -38.60 19.34
C LEU A 249 -22.06 -39.19 20.71
N GLY A 250 -22.14 -38.42 21.79
CA GLY A 250 -21.73 -38.85 23.13
C GLY A 250 -20.20 -38.92 23.33
N LEU A 251 -19.43 -38.19 22.51
CA LEU A 251 -17.96 -38.25 22.48
C LEU A 251 -17.29 -37.04 23.15
N GLY A 252 -18.07 -36.15 23.75
CA GLY A 252 -17.57 -34.97 24.44
C GLY A 252 -17.99 -34.95 25.90
N VAL A 253 -18.76 -33.94 26.30
CA VAL A 253 -19.21 -33.78 27.69
C VAL A 253 -20.08 -34.96 28.11
N HIS A 254 -19.71 -35.60 29.21
CA HIS A 254 -20.44 -36.75 29.75
C HIS A 254 -21.73 -36.35 30.48
N LEU A 255 -22.75 -37.20 30.37
CA LEU A 255 -23.89 -37.15 31.29
C LEU A 255 -23.38 -37.34 32.73
N PRO A 256 -23.85 -36.52 33.69
CA PRO A 256 -25.10 -35.77 33.63
C PRO A 256 -24.95 -34.32 33.12
N GLU A 257 -23.73 -33.81 32.88
CA GLU A 257 -23.45 -32.39 32.57
C GLU A 257 -24.26 -31.84 31.37
N ALA A 258 -24.53 -30.53 31.42
CA ALA A 258 -25.31 -29.87 30.39
C ALA A 258 -24.41 -29.46 29.21
N SER A 259 -24.77 -29.90 28.00
CA SER A 259 -24.15 -29.47 26.74
C SER A 259 -25.22 -29.36 25.66
N TRP A 260 -25.12 -28.40 24.74
CA TRP A 260 -26.13 -28.24 23.69
C TRP A 260 -26.24 -29.47 22.78
N GLY A 261 -25.12 -30.08 22.41
CA GLY A 261 -25.13 -31.31 21.61
C GLY A 261 -25.74 -32.51 22.34
N GLY A 262 -25.45 -32.68 23.63
CA GLY A 262 -26.05 -33.74 24.44
C GLY A 262 -27.56 -33.56 24.62
N MET A 263 -28.02 -32.31 24.75
CA MET A 263 -29.46 -32.00 24.80
C MET A 263 -30.16 -32.27 23.46
N VAL A 264 -29.50 -31.99 22.33
CA VAL A 264 -30.03 -32.35 21.00
C VAL A 264 -30.09 -33.88 20.82
N ALA A 265 -29.10 -34.63 21.33
CA ALA A 265 -29.12 -36.09 21.31
C ALA A 265 -30.27 -36.66 22.14
N ASP A 266 -30.47 -36.14 23.35
CA ASP A 266 -31.57 -36.52 24.23
C ASP A 266 -32.94 -36.23 23.58
N ALA A 267 -33.10 -35.03 23.00
CA ALA A 267 -34.29 -34.66 22.23
C ALA A 267 -34.51 -35.58 21.00
N SER A 268 -33.45 -35.95 20.29
CA SER A 268 -33.52 -36.87 19.15
C SER A 268 -33.94 -38.28 19.56
N ALA A 269 -33.49 -38.76 20.73
CA ALA A 269 -33.89 -40.07 21.26
C ALA A 269 -35.36 -40.08 21.72
N ALA A 270 -35.83 -38.96 22.29
CA ALA A 270 -37.19 -38.79 22.77
C ALA A 270 -38.19 -38.36 21.69
N MET A 271 -37.76 -38.17 20.43
CA MET A 271 -38.59 -37.59 19.37
C MET A 271 -39.91 -38.34 19.13
N ASN A 272 -39.92 -39.67 19.25
CA ASN A 272 -41.15 -40.46 19.09
C ASN A 272 -42.16 -40.27 20.24
N GLN A 273 -41.73 -39.74 21.38
CA GLN A 273 -42.56 -39.49 22.56
C GLN A 273 -42.99 -38.03 22.62
N GLN A 274 -42.06 -37.10 22.36
CA GLN A 274 -42.31 -35.66 22.45
C GLN A 274 -41.36 -34.90 21.51
N ASN A 275 -41.94 -34.16 20.56
CA ASN A 275 -41.17 -33.38 19.57
C ASN A 275 -40.70 -32.02 20.10
N TRP A 276 -41.28 -31.52 21.20
CA TRP A 276 -41.05 -30.16 21.67
C TRP A 276 -39.58 -29.91 22.04
N MET A 277 -38.91 -30.87 22.68
CA MET A 277 -37.52 -30.71 23.14
C MET A 277 -36.55 -30.31 22.03
N LEU A 278 -36.77 -30.79 20.80
CA LEU A 278 -35.86 -30.55 19.68
C LEU A 278 -35.87 -29.08 19.23
N ILE A 279 -37.00 -28.38 19.41
CA ILE A 279 -37.18 -27.00 18.95
C ILE A 279 -36.29 -26.03 19.75
N PRO A 280 -36.37 -25.91 21.09
CA PRO A 280 -35.53 -24.98 21.84
C PRO A 280 -34.05 -25.35 21.79
N THR A 281 -33.69 -26.65 21.78
CA THR A 281 -32.29 -27.08 21.69
C THR A 281 -31.68 -26.80 20.33
N GLY A 282 -32.41 -27.10 19.24
CA GLY A 282 -31.97 -26.80 17.87
C GLY A 282 -31.96 -25.31 17.57
N ALA A 283 -32.94 -24.54 18.06
CA ALA A 283 -33.06 -23.10 17.83
C ALA A 283 -31.89 -22.30 18.42
N VAL A 284 -31.38 -22.69 19.59
CA VAL A 284 -30.21 -22.03 20.20
C VAL A 284 -28.95 -22.27 19.37
N VAL A 285 -28.72 -23.51 18.91
CA VAL A 285 -27.56 -23.83 18.05
C VAL A 285 -27.67 -23.08 16.72
N ALA A 286 -28.80 -23.19 16.03
CA ALA A 286 -29.02 -22.54 14.74
C ALA A 286 -28.94 -21.01 14.84
N GLY A 287 -29.57 -20.42 15.87
CA GLY A 287 -29.54 -18.99 16.13
C GLY A 287 -28.12 -18.47 16.38
N THR A 288 -27.32 -19.23 17.15
CA THR A 288 -25.91 -18.88 17.43
C THR A 288 -25.05 -18.98 16.18
N VAL A 289 -25.22 -20.02 15.35
CA VAL A 289 -24.52 -20.15 14.07
C VAL A 289 -24.85 -18.98 13.13
N ILE A 290 -26.15 -18.68 12.96
CA ILE A 290 -26.60 -17.56 12.12
C ILE A 290 -26.04 -16.24 12.64
N ALA A 291 -26.08 -16.01 13.95
CA ALA A 291 -25.57 -14.79 14.55
C ALA A 291 -24.04 -14.63 14.36
N LEU A 292 -23.26 -15.72 14.47
CA LEU A 292 -21.82 -15.70 14.20
C LEU A 292 -21.53 -15.32 12.73
N VAL A 293 -22.25 -15.92 11.78
CA VAL A 293 -22.08 -15.64 10.35
C VAL A 293 -22.48 -14.19 10.02
N LEU A 294 -23.66 -13.74 10.46
CA LEU A 294 -24.15 -12.37 10.24
C LEU A 294 -23.23 -11.31 10.86
N LEU A 295 -22.64 -11.60 12.02
CA LEU A 295 -21.66 -10.71 12.62
C LEU A 295 -20.41 -10.55 11.74
N GLY A 296 -19.93 -11.65 11.13
CA GLY A 296 -18.81 -11.63 10.18
C GLY A 296 -19.09 -10.74 8.97
N ASP A 297 -20.26 -10.90 8.35
CA ASP A 297 -20.66 -10.09 7.19
C ASP A 297 -20.83 -8.60 7.56
N GLY A 298 -21.45 -8.31 8.71
CA GLY A 298 -21.56 -6.93 9.20
C GLY A 298 -20.21 -6.25 9.44
N VAL A 299 -19.23 -7.00 9.92
CA VAL A 299 -17.85 -6.52 10.08
C VAL A 299 -17.19 -6.27 8.72
N ARG A 300 -17.39 -7.17 7.74
CA ARG A 300 -16.90 -6.99 6.37
C ARG A 300 -17.38 -5.68 5.77
N ASP A 301 -18.68 -5.43 5.80
CA ASP A 301 -19.29 -4.26 5.20
C ASP A 301 -18.81 -2.96 5.87
N ALA A 302 -18.74 -2.96 7.20
CA ALA A 302 -18.21 -1.82 7.97
C ALA A 302 -16.74 -1.50 7.66
N THR A 303 -15.94 -2.51 7.28
CA THR A 303 -14.56 -2.32 6.84
C THR A 303 -14.45 -1.84 5.40
N ALA A 304 -15.33 -2.28 4.50
CA ALA A 304 -15.36 -1.87 3.09
C ALA A 304 -15.81 -0.41 2.89
N GLU A 305 -16.80 0.06 3.66
CA GLU A 305 -17.32 1.44 3.58
C GLU A 305 -16.29 2.51 3.97
N GLY A 306 -15.21 2.14 4.67
CA GLY A 306 -14.14 3.06 5.05
C GLY A 306 -13.34 3.63 3.88
N TRP A 307 -13.42 3.02 2.69
CA TRP A 307 -12.52 3.29 1.57
C TRP A 307 -13.20 3.95 0.36
N ALA A 308 -14.53 3.96 0.29
CA ALA A 308 -15.29 4.27 -0.94
C ALA A 308 -15.98 5.65 -0.94
N ARG A 309 -15.30 6.74 -0.55
CA ARG A 309 -15.79 8.11 -0.82
C ARG A 309 -14.72 9.02 -1.43
N PRO A 310 -14.87 9.43 -2.70
CA PRO A 310 -14.10 10.54 -3.25
C PRO A 310 -14.55 11.85 -2.60
N ALA A 311 -13.61 12.65 -2.10
CA ALA A 311 -13.90 13.99 -1.62
C ALA A 311 -13.84 14.99 -2.79
N THR A 312 -14.92 15.74 -2.98
CA THR A 312 -15.06 16.80 -3.99
C THR A 312 -14.04 17.92 -3.76
N PRO A 313 -13.52 18.57 -4.82
CA PRO A 313 -12.46 19.56 -4.69
C PRO A 313 -13.01 20.88 -4.14
N ALA A 314 -12.46 21.35 -3.02
CA ALA A 314 -12.75 22.67 -2.48
C ALA A 314 -11.88 23.74 -3.18
N ARG A 315 -12.54 24.75 -3.76
CA ARG A 315 -11.92 25.91 -4.43
C ARG A 315 -11.10 26.75 -3.45
N SER A 316 -9.81 26.94 -3.74
CA SER A 316 -8.92 27.85 -3.03
C SER A 316 -9.00 29.29 -3.55
N ARG A 317 -9.10 30.27 -2.65
CA ARG A 317 -8.84 31.69 -2.93
C ARG A 317 -7.41 32.05 -2.47
N PRO A 318 -6.73 33.00 -3.14
CA PRO A 318 -5.39 33.43 -2.78
C PRO A 318 -5.44 34.50 -1.69
N THR A 319 -4.59 34.40 -0.67
CA THR A 319 -4.32 35.51 0.26
C THR A 319 -2.84 35.87 0.26
N ARG A 320 -2.62 37.16 0.06
CA ARG A 320 -1.37 37.91 0.20
C ARG A 320 -0.96 38.01 1.67
N ASP A 321 0.34 38.17 1.83
CA ASP A 321 1.08 38.71 2.97
C ASP A 321 1.06 37.93 4.29
N ALA A 322 2.23 37.37 4.63
CA ALA A 322 2.87 37.66 5.91
C ALA A 322 4.34 37.25 5.87
N ALA A 323 5.19 38.27 5.86
CA ALA A 323 6.61 38.19 6.17
C ALA A 323 6.83 38.05 7.69
N ALA A 324 8.09 37.75 8.03
CA ALA A 324 8.75 37.86 9.32
C ALA A 324 8.68 36.64 10.27
N GLY A 325 9.78 35.90 10.28
CA GLY A 325 10.15 34.94 11.33
C GLY A 325 11.61 34.56 11.23
N ARG A 326 12.49 35.32 11.90
CA ARG A 326 13.94 35.06 11.99
C ARG A 326 14.20 33.77 12.80
N ALA A 327 15.00 32.87 12.27
CA ALA A 327 15.65 31.80 13.05
C ALA A 327 17.05 31.47 12.50
N ARG A 328 18.05 32.05 13.18
CA ARG A 328 19.43 31.60 13.46
C ARG A 328 20.15 30.72 12.43
N ASP A 329 20.93 31.44 11.63
CA ASP A 329 22.35 31.27 11.31
C ASP A 329 23.06 30.00 11.83
N ARG A 330 23.38 29.11 10.88
CA ARG A 330 24.58 28.27 10.86
C ARG A 330 25.02 28.16 9.40
N ARG A 331 25.85 29.10 8.96
CA ARG A 331 26.68 28.94 7.77
C ARG A 331 27.68 27.81 8.00
N PRO A 332 27.82 26.83 7.10
CA PRO A 332 29.09 26.15 6.91
C PRO A 332 30.02 27.12 6.18
N ASP A 333 31.23 27.26 6.71
CA ASP A 333 32.35 28.01 6.16
C ASP A 333 32.66 27.61 4.70
N ASP A 334 33.23 28.59 4.02
CA ASP A 334 33.81 28.58 2.68
C ASP A 334 34.54 27.27 2.33
N ALA A 335 33.86 26.37 1.63
CA ALA A 335 34.52 25.37 0.81
C ALA A 335 34.58 25.92 -0.62
N VAL A 336 35.78 26.35 -1.02
CA VAL A 336 36.15 26.56 -2.43
C VAL A 336 35.73 25.31 -3.20
N PRO A 337 34.94 25.41 -4.30
CA PRO A 337 34.56 24.24 -5.08
C PRO A 337 35.82 23.51 -5.53
N ALA A 338 35.97 22.25 -5.13
CA ALA A 338 37.01 21.40 -5.70
C ALA A 338 36.80 21.36 -7.22
N GLU A 339 37.86 21.58 -8.00
CA GLU A 339 37.83 21.62 -9.48
C GLU A 339 37.33 20.31 -10.13
N ASN A 340 37.06 19.26 -9.35
CA ASN A 340 36.29 18.08 -9.76
C ASN A 340 35.60 17.40 -8.56
N PRO A 341 34.27 17.52 -8.37
CA PRO A 341 33.56 16.78 -7.32
C PRO A 341 33.64 15.26 -7.55
N PRO A 342 33.66 14.45 -6.48
CA PRO A 342 33.81 13.00 -6.59
C PRO A 342 32.61 12.34 -7.31
N ILE A 343 32.88 11.26 -8.05
CA ILE A 343 31.85 10.43 -8.67
C ILE A 343 31.07 9.71 -7.57
N LEU A 344 29.77 10.00 -7.47
CA LEU A 344 28.88 9.40 -6.47
C LEU A 344 28.23 8.12 -7.00
N LEU A 345 27.88 8.09 -8.28
CA LEU A 345 27.32 6.92 -8.95
C LEU A 345 28.12 6.65 -10.22
N ARG A 346 28.58 5.41 -10.38
CA ARG A 346 29.17 4.92 -11.62
C ARG A 346 28.43 3.65 -12.05
N VAL A 347 27.96 3.64 -13.28
CA VAL A 347 27.33 2.49 -13.93
C VAL A 347 28.23 2.14 -15.12
N ASP A 348 28.72 0.91 -15.16
CA ASP A 348 29.61 0.42 -16.20
C ASP A 348 29.00 -0.82 -16.86
N GLY A 349 28.67 -0.73 -18.15
CA GLY A 349 28.19 -1.84 -18.98
C GLY A 349 26.92 -2.54 -18.48
N LEU A 350 25.99 -1.78 -17.89
CA LEU A 350 24.76 -2.33 -17.30
C LEU A 350 23.91 -3.02 -18.37
N THR A 351 23.67 -4.31 -18.17
CA THR A 351 22.77 -5.12 -19.00
C THR A 351 21.72 -5.77 -18.11
N VAL A 352 20.44 -5.62 -18.48
CA VAL A 352 19.30 -6.14 -17.73
C VAL A 352 18.43 -6.98 -18.64
N THR A 353 18.08 -8.18 -18.17
CA THR A 353 17.14 -9.09 -18.84
C THR A 353 15.88 -9.29 -18.01
N VAL A 354 14.75 -9.43 -18.68
CA VAL A 354 13.45 -9.81 -18.08
C VAL A 354 12.96 -11.14 -18.66
N PRO A 355 12.01 -11.83 -18.00
CA PRO A 355 11.36 -12.99 -18.58
C PRO A 355 10.47 -12.54 -19.75
N GLY A 356 10.80 -12.97 -20.96
CA GLY A 356 10.04 -12.70 -22.18
C GLY A 356 8.98 -13.77 -22.49
N PRO A 357 8.26 -13.63 -23.61
CA PRO A 357 7.25 -14.59 -24.05
C PRO A 357 7.80 -16.01 -24.14
N GLY A 358 7.07 -16.98 -23.61
CA GLY A 358 7.48 -18.39 -23.57
C GLY A 358 8.67 -18.68 -22.62
N GLY A 359 9.00 -17.75 -21.71
CA GLY A 359 10.09 -17.90 -20.74
C GLY A 359 11.48 -17.62 -21.30
N ARG A 360 11.58 -17.14 -22.55
CA ARG A 360 12.88 -16.74 -23.15
C ARG A 360 13.35 -15.43 -22.53
N PRO A 361 14.63 -15.30 -22.16
CA PRO A 361 15.14 -14.04 -21.63
C PRO A 361 15.10 -12.95 -22.71
N ALA A 362 14.54 -11.80 -22.38
CA ALA A 362 14.51 -10.61 -23.24
C ALA A 362 15.36 -9.51 -22.61
N GLN A 363 16.33 -8.98 -23.35
CA GLN A 363 17.09 -7.82 -22.89
C GLN A 363 16.22 -6.56 -22.94
N VAL A 364 16.31 -5.74 -21.89
CA VAL A 364 15.59 -4.46 -21.74
C VAL A 364 16.54 -3.28 -21.50
N ILE A 365 17.80 -3.56 -21.15
CA ILE A 365 18.91 -2.61 -21.10
C ILE A 365 20.14 -3.34 -21.64
N GLU A 366 20.91 -2.68 -22.50
CA GLU A 366 22.13 -3.21 -23.11
C GLU A 366 23.28 -2.20 -23.01
N ASP A 367 24.35 -2.61 -22.32
CA ASP A 367 25.63 -1.89 -22.25
C ASP A 367 25.50 -0.39 -21.89
N VAL A 368 24.69 -0.09 -20.88
CA VAL A 368 24.51 1.29 -20.42
C VAL A 368 25.62 1.67 -19.46
N SER A 369 26.37 2.72 -19.81
CA SER A 369 27.47 3.25 -19.01
C SER A 369 27.35 4.76 -18.78
N PHE A 370 27.47 5.20 -17.53
CA PHE A 370 27.50 6.61 -17.16
C PHE A 370 28.04 6.85 -15.75
N ASP A 371 28.48 8.08 -15.49
CA ASP A 371 28.90 8.57 -14.19
C ASP A 371 28.08 9.80 -13.79
N LEU A 372 27.84 9.93 -12.49
CA LEU A 372 27.16 11.06 -11.88
C LEU A 372 27.96 11.53 -10.65
N ARG A 373 28.37 12.80 -10.66
CA ARG A 373 29.17 13.43 -9.60
C ARG A 373 28.29 13.97 -8.48
N ALA A 374 28.88 14.16 -7.30
CA ALA A 374 28.22 14.84 -6.20
C ALA A 374 27.82 16.26 -6.61
N GLY A 375 26.58 16.65 -6.27
CA GLY A 375 26.03 17.96 -6.64
C GLY A 375 25.71 18.14 -8.13
N GLU A 376 25.86 17.13 -8.99
CA GLU A 376 25.48 17.19 -10.41
C GLU A 376 24.01 16.78 -10.58
N THR A 377 23.32 17.35 -11.57
CA THR A 377 22.04 16.81 -12.05
C THR A 377 22.17 16.21 -13.45
N LEU A 378 21.99 14.90 -13.55
CA LEU A 378 22.04 14.13 -14.79
C LEU A 378 20.62 13.74 -15.24
N GLY A 379 20.28 14.07 -16.48
CA GLY A 379 19.02 13.68 -17.12
C GLY A 379 19.13 12.34 -17.84
N ILE A 380 18.07 11.53 -17.78
CA ILE A 380 17.83 10.41 -18.69
C ILE A 380 16.52 10.70 -19.43
N VAL A 381 16.61 10.81 -20.75
CA VAL A 381 15.48 11.16 -21.62
C VAL A 381 15.27 10.13 -22.72
N GLY A 382 14.02 9.98 -23.17
CA GLY A 382 13.63 9.08 -24.25
C GLY A 382 12.14 8.73 -24.21
N GLU A 383 11.67 8.02 -25.22
CA GLU A 383 10.28 7.53 -25.33
C GLU A 383 9.93 6.53 -24.22
N SER A 384 8.64 6.31 -23.99
CA SER A 384 8.19 5.24 -23.09
C SER A 384 8.72 3.89 -23.56
N GLY A 385 9.15 3.03 -22.62
CA GLY A 385 9.67 1.70 -22.94
C GLY A 385 11.15 1.62 -23.36
N CYS A 386 11.90 2.73 -23.41
CA CYS A 386 13.33 2.68 -23.80
C CYS A 386 14.30 2.25 -22.69
N GLY A 387 13.81 1.96 -21.47
CA GLY A 387 14.64 1.43 -20.37
C GLY A 387 14.95 2.40 -19.23
N LYS A 388 14.54 3.68 -19.29
CA LYS A 388 14.89 4.72 -18.29
C LYS A 388 14.57 4.34 -16.84
N THR A 389 13.31 3.99 -16.56
CA THR A 389 12.85 3.54 -15.24
C THR A 389 13.54 2.26 -14.79
N MET A 390 13.84 1.35 -15.72
CA MET A 390 14.57 0.11 -15.42
C MET A 390 16.01 0.42 -15.00
N THR A 391 16.66 1.42 -15.60
CA THR A 391 18.00 1.89 -15.21
C THR A 391 17.99 2.42 -13.78
N GLY A 392 17.04 3.30 -13.45
CA GLY A 392 16.89 3.82 -12.08
C GLY A 392 16.59 2.72 -11.04
N ARG A 393 15.71 1.77 -11.39
CA ARG A 393 15.40 0.61 -10.53
C ARG A 393 16.57 -0.35 -10.37
N ALA A 394 17.40 -0.53 -11.40
CA ALA A 394 18.63 -1.31 -11.32
C ALA A 394 19.61 -0.70 -10.31
N VAL A 395 19.81 0.62 -10.37
CA VAL A 395 20.63 1.35 -9.39
C VAL A 395 20.12 1.16 -7.96
N LEU A 396 18.80 1.17 -7.76
CA LEU A 396 18.19 0.93 -6.44
C LEU A 396 18.22 -0.55 -6.01
N GLY A 397 18.48 -1.49 -6.91
CA GLY A 397 18.30 -2.93 -6.68
C GLY A 397 16.83 -3.34 -6.50
N LEU A 398 15.91 -2.62 -7.16
CA LEU A 398 14.45 -2.79 -7.11
C LEU A 398 13.89 -3.23 -8.47
N LEU A 399 14.66 -4.03 -9.21
CA LEU A 399 14.17 -4.65 -10.42
C LEU A 399 12.93 -5.52 -10.12
N PRO A 400 11.94 -5.56 -11.04
CA PRO A 400 10.76 -6.38 -10.87
C PRO A 400 11.12 -7.87 -10.79
N ASP A 401 10.22 -8.68 -10.23
CA ASP A 401 10.46 -10.12 -10.08
C ASP A 401 10.77 -10.78 -11.43
N GLY A 402 11.82 -11.61 -11.46
CA GLY A 402 12.33 -12.27 -12.67
C GLY A 402 13.25 -11.41 -13.54
N ALA A 403 13.38 -10.10 -13.26
CA ALA A 403 14.37 -9.27 -13.92
C ALA A 403 15.73 -9.35 -13.22
N HIS A 404 16.80 -9.47 -14.00
CA HIS A 404 18.15 -9.69 -13.49
C HIS A 404 19.16 -8.81 -14.23
N ILE A 405 20.13 -8.31 -13.47
CA ILE A 405 21.35 -7.72 -14.04
C ILE A 405 22.19 -8.90 -14.53
N THR A 406 22.43 -8.99 -15.84
CA THR A 406 23.19 -10.06 -16.49
C THR A 406 24.60 -9.62 -16.89
N GLY A 407 24.87 -8.32 -16.86
CA GLY A 407 26.19 -7.76 -17.15
C GLY A 407 26.38 -6.38 -16.53
N GLY A 408 27.64 -6.01 -16.37
CA GLY A 408 28.05 -4.71 -15.85
C GLY A 408 28.18 -4.61 -14.34
N SER A 409 28.46 -3.40 -13.87
CA SER A 409 28.58 -3.07 -12.45
C SER A 409 27.94 -1.72 -12.13
N ILE A 410 27.50 -1.55 -10.88
CA ILE A 410 26.92 -0.33 -10.34
C ILE A 410 27.67 -0.04 -9.04
N ARG A 411 28.39 1.08 -8.99
CA ARG A 411 29.11 1.54 -7.81
C ARG A 411 28.46 2.80 -7.27
N ILE A 412 28.13 2.79 -5.99
CA ILE A 412 27.51 3.91 -5.27
C ILE A 412 28.47 4.31 -4.14
N ASP A 413 28.93 5.54 -4.17
CA ASP A 413 29.91 6.08 -3.20
C ASP A 413 31.18 5.20 -3.09
N GLY A 414 31.64 4.70 -4.25
CA GLY A 414 32.79 3.81 -4.35
C GLY A 414 32.52 2.34 -4.00
N VAL A 415 31.34 2.00 -3.48
CA VAL A 415 30.98 0.64 -3.10
C VAL A 415 30.22 -0.06 -4.22
N ASP A 416 30.64 -1.27 -4.60
CA ASP A 416 29.93 -2.07 -5.60
C ASP A 416 28.59 -2.57 -5.05
N ALA A 417 27.50 -2.04 -5.60
CA ALA A 417 26.14 -2.33 -5.20
C ALA A 417 25.55 -3.55 -5.93
N THR A 418 26.22 -4.10 -6.95
CA THR A 418 25.68 -5.24 -7.74
C THR A 418 25.74 -6.56 -7.00
N THR A 419 26.80 -6.74 -6.21
CA THR A 419 27.09 -7.98 -5.46
C THR A 419 26.54 -7.97 -4.03
N MET A 420 26.01 -6.83 -3.57
CA MET A 420 25.49 -6.67 -2.22
C MET A 420 24.30 -7.59 -1.89
N GLY A 421 24.31 -8.12 -0.67
CA GLY A 421 23.18 -8.85 -0.11
C GLY A 421 21.98 -7.93 0.18
N GLY A 422 20.80 -8.53 0.36
CA GLY A 422 19.56 -7.75 0.58
C GLY A 422 19.59 -6.83 1.81
N ARG A 423 20.35 -7.19 2.87
CA ARG A 423 20.52 -6.34 4.06
C ARG A 423 21.39 -5.13 3.82
N GLU A 424 22.50 -5.29 3.10
CA GLU A 424 23.41 -4.19 2.74
C GLU A 424 22.72 -3.19 1.81
N ARG A 425 22.00 -3.70 0.78
CA ARG A 425 21.17 -2.85 -0.08
C ARG A 425 20.09 -2.09 0.68
N ALA A 426 19.46 -2.71 1.67
CA ALA A 426 18.48 -2.02 2.51
C ALA A 426 19.11 -0.89 3.32
N GLY A 427 20.38 -1.02 3.74
CA GLY A 427 21.12 0.02 4.46
C GLY A 427 21.45 1.24 3.60
N LEU A 428 21.68 1.06 2.30
CA LEU A 428 21.92 2.17 1.35
C LEU A 428 20.65 2.99 1.05
N ARG A 429 19.49 2.31 0.99
CA ARG A 429 18.23 2.96 0.60
C ARG A 429 17.69 3.85 1.72
N GLY A 430 17.19 5.01 1.32
CA GLY A 430 16.66 6.04 2.22
C GLY A 430 17.72 6.84 2.98
N SER A 431 18.95 6.34 3.12
CA SER A 431 20.07 7.02 3.79
C SER A 431 21.11 7.58 2.80
N THR A 432 21.48 6.82 1.77
CA THR A 432 22.48 7.20 0.76
C THR A 432 21.81 7.50 -0.56
N ILE A 433 20.87 6.64 -0.96
CA ILE A 433 20.09 6.78 -2.20
C ILE A 433 18.60 6.87 -1.86
N ALA A 434 17.90 7.83 -2.45
CA ALA A 434 16.46 7.98 -2.33
C ALA A 434 15.77 7.95 -3.68
N PHE A 435 14.47 7.71 -3.66
CA PHE A 435 13.65 7.57 -4.86
C PHE A 435 12.37 8.37 -4.74
N VAL A 436 12.03 9.12 -5.78
CA VAL A 436 10.72 9.73 -5.99
C VAL A 436 10.12 9.07 -7.22
N SER A 437 8.99 8.38 -7.03
CA SER A 437 8.27 7.69 -8.10
C SER A 437 7.39 8.63 -8.91
N GLN A 438 7.02 8.18 -10.11
CA GLN A 438 6.12 8.86 -11.04
C GLN A 438 4.76 9.23 -10.43
N GLU A 439 4.20 8.39 -9.55
CA GLU A 439 2.90 8.63 -8.91
C GLU A 439 3.04 8.93 -7.41
N PRO A 440 3.00 10.22 -6.98
CA PRO A 440 3.25 10.57 -5.58
C PRO A 440 2.22 10.00 -4.62
N MET A 441 0.96 9.98 -5.03
CA MET A 441 -0.14 9.50 -4.20
C MET A 441 -0.03 8.00 -3.93
N ALA A 442 0.42 7.23 -4.91
CA ALA A 442 0.59 5.79 -4.79
C ALA A 442 1.75 5.44 -3.84
N ALA A 443 2.75 6.31 -3.70
CA ALA A 443 3.87 6.12 -2.78
C ALA A 443 3.52 6.41 -1.31
N LEU A 444 2.37 7.02 -1.01
CA LEU A 444 1.94 7.39 0.33
C LEU A 444 0.84 6.45 0.83
N ASP A 445 1.14 5.65 1.87
CA ASP A 445 0.14 4.80 2.53
C ASP A 445 -1.06 5.60 3.13
N PRO A 446 -2.29 5.36 2.65
CA PRO A 446 -3.46 6.16 3.03
C PRO A 446 -3.89 6.00 4.50
N LEU A 447 -3.31 5.03 5.23
CA LEU A 447 -3.66 4.73 6.63
C LEU A 447 -2.97 5.63 7.64
N PHE A 448 -1.91 6.33 7.26
CA PHE A 448 -1.19 7.20 8.17
C PHE A 448 -1.27 8.66 7.75
N THR A 449 -1.13 9.53 8.75
CA THR A 449 -0.94 10.96 8.50
C THR A 449 0.41 11.21 7.84
N VAL A 450 0.49 12.22 6.98
CA VAL A 450 1.71 12.65 6.27
C VAL A 450 2.91 12.81 7.20
N GLY A 451 2.74 13.55 8.31
CA GLY A 451 3.82 13.76 9.28
C GLY A 451 4.19 12.48 10.01
N GLY A 452 3.26 11.54 10.16
CA GLY A 452 3.50 10.21 10.70
C GLY A 452 4.42 9.38 9.81
N HIS A 453 4.21 9.41 8.50
CA HIS A 453 5.10 8.75 7.54
C HIS A 453 6.51 9.31 7.53
N ILE A 454 6.62 10.62 7.37
CA ILE A 454 7.92 11.28 7.30
C ILE A 454 8.66 11.07 8.63
N ALA A 455 7.97 11.22 9.78
CA ALA A 455 8.59 10.96 11.08
C ALA A 455 9.05 9.52 11.20
N GLU A 456 8.29 8.53 10.72
CA GLU A 456 8.73 7.14 10.79
C GLU A 456 9.97 6.89 9.91
N ALA A 457 10.00 7.41 8.69
CA ALA A 457 11.20 7.33 7.83
C ALA A 457 12.43 7.97 8.51
N VAL A 458 12.27 9.14 9.14
CA VAL A 458 13.34 9.77 9.94
C VAL A 458 13.81 8.83 11.04
N ARG A 459 12.90 8.20 11.79
CA ARG A 459 13.27 7.28 12.88
C ARG A 459 14.06 6.08 12.39
N VAL A 460 13.63 5.48 11.28
CA VAL A 460 14.27 4.29 10.69
C VAL A 460 15.71 4.61 10.26
N HIS A 461 15.94 5.77 9.64
CA HIS A 461 17.26 6.09 9.07
C HIS A 461 18.21 6.81 10.03
N THR A 462 17.70 7.53 11.03
CA THR A 462 18.54 8.34 11.95
C THR A 462 18.58 7.80 13.38
N GLY A 463 17.74 6.83 13.73
CA GLY A 463 17.58 6.36 15.11
C GLY A 463 16.90 7.37 16.05
N ALA A 464 16.36 8.47 15.52
CA ALA A 464 15.75 9.53 16.32
C ALA A 464 14.56 9.03 17.17
N GLY A 465 14.40 9.64 18.34
CA GLY A 465 13.22 9.44 19.18
C GLY A 465 11.93 10.01 18.53
N ARG A 466 10.77 9.63 19.07
CA ARG A 466 9.46 9.98 18.49
C ARG A 466 9.21 11.49 18.40
N ALA A 467 9.55 12.27 19.42
CA ALA A 467 9.36 13.71 19.43
C ALA A 467 10.34 14.46 18.48
N PRO A 468 11.66 14.18 18.50
CA PRO A 468 12.59 14.70 17.50
C PRO A 468 12.17 14.39 16.06
N ALA A 469 11.75 13.15 15.78
CA ALA A 469 11.33 12.76 14.44
C ALA A 469 10.07 13.50 13.95
N ARG A 470 9.11 13.76 14.84
CA ARG A 470 7.93 14.57 14.52
C ARG A 470 8.30 16.02 14.19
N ARG A 471 9.24 16.61 14.93
CA ARG A 471 9.75 17.96 14.62
C ARG A 471 10.45 17.96 13.26
N ARG A 472 11.32 16.98 13.02
CA ARG A 472 12.02 16.84 11.74
C ARG A 472 11.06 16.65 10.57
N ALA A 473 9.96 15.93 10.75
CA ALA A 473 8.94 15.78 9.73
C ALA A 473 8.28 17.12 9.35
N VAL A 474 7.98 17.97 10.33
CA VAL A 474 7.45 19.32 10.10
C VAL A 474 8.49 20.21 9.40
N GLU A 475 9.76 20.13 9.81
CA GLU A 475 10.86 20.84 9.14
C GLU A 475 11.00 20.43 7.67
N LEU A 476 10.96 19.13 7.38
CA LEU A 476 11.05 18.59 6.01
C LEU A 476 9.88 19.07 5.15
N LEU A 477 8.66 19.12 5.70
CA LEU A 477 7.50 19.71 5.03
C LEU A 477 7.71 21.20 4.73
N GLY A 478 8.34 21.94 5.66
CA GLY A 478 8.74 23.33 5.42
C GLY A 478 9.79 23.47 4.31
N GLN A 479 10.80 22.59 4.27
CA GLN A 479 11.85 22.57 3.23
C GLN A 479 11.25 22.39 1.82
N VAL A 480 10.22 21.56 1.68
CA VAL A 480 9.52 21.37 0.40
C VAL A 480 8.46 22.44 0.10
N ARG A 481 8.49 23.57 0.82
CA ARG A 481 7.62 24.74 0.66
C ARG A 481 6.13 24.44 0.84
N ILE A 482 5.77 23.57 1.78
CA ILE A 482 4.39 23.48 2.26
C ILE A 482 4.09 24.71 3.13
N SER A 483 3.04 25.46 2.80
CA SER A 483 2.71 26.73 3.47
C SER A 483 2.34 26.58 4.95
N ASP A 484 1.72 25.46 5.33
CA ASP A 484 1.31 25.15 6.71
C ASP A 484 1.75 23.71 7.06
N PRO A 485 3.05 23.51 7.35
CA PRO A 485 3.62 22.19 7.62
C PRO A 485 2.95 21.46 8.78
N GLU A 486 2.57 22.17 9.85
CA GLU A 486 1.96 21.61 11.06
C GLU A 486 0.57 21.06 10.78
N ARG A 487 -0.25 21.77 9.99
CA ARG A 487 -1.57 21.27 9.58
C ARG A 487 -1.42 20.11 8.61
N VAL A 488 -0.57 20.24 7.60
CA VAL A 488 -0.37 19.18 6.58
C VAL A 488 0.20 17.92 7.21
N ALA A 489 1.07 18.02 8.22
CA ALA A 489 1.57 16.87 8.97
C ALA A 489 0.46 16.01 9.59
N LYS A 490 -0.71 16.61 9.90
CA LYS A 490 -1.88 15.93 10.47
C LYS A 490 -2.86 15.42 9.41
N MET A 491 -2.68 15.81 8.14
CA MET A 491 -3.52 15.36 7.03
C MET A 491 -3.12 13.95 6.58
N TYR A 492 -4.05 13.26 5.94
CA TYR A 492 -3.84 12.00 5.24
C TYR A 492 -3.61 12.25 3.75
N PRO A 493 -2.95 11.32 3.02
CA PRO A 493 -2.62 11.49 1.60
C PRO A 493 -3.82 11.88 0.73
N HIS A 494 -4.97 11.23 0.90
CA HIS A 494 -6.21 11.51 0.15
C HIS A 494 -6.81 12.92 0.37
N GLN A 495 -6.24 13.71 1.28
CA GLN A 495 -6.65 15.09 1.55
C GLN A 495 -5.72 16.11 0.86
N LEU A 496 -4.67 15.66 0.17
CA LEU A 496 -3.67 16.51 -0.48
C LEU A 496 -4.05 16.76 -1.95
N SER A 497 -3.68 17.93 -2.49
CA SER A 497 -3.63 18.13 -3.94
C SER A 497 -2.47 17.35 -4.55
N GLY A 498 -2.47 17.12 -5.87
CA GLY A 498 -1.36 16.44 -6.56
C GLY A 498 0.01 17.08 -6.30
N GLY A 499 0.10 18.41 -6.39
CA GLY A 499 1.33 19.14 -6.08
C GLY A 499 1.75 19.05 -4.61
N MET A 500 0.80 19.05 -3.67
CA MET A 500 1.11 18.83 -2.25
C MET A 500 1.61 17.39 -2.02
N ALA A 501 0.98 16.40 -2.65
CA ALA A 501 1.41 15.01 -2.56
C ALA A 501 2.82 14.82 -3.13
N GLN A 502 3.16 15.47 -4.24
CA GLN A 502 4.51 15.46 -4.81
C GLN A 502 5.54 16.07 -3.86
N ARG A 503 5.25 17.24 -3.29
CA ARG A 503 6.12 17.87 -2.27
C ARG A 503 6.32 16.97 -1.07
N VAL A 504 5.25 16.33 -0.60
CA VAL A 504 5.30 15.36 0.51
C VAL A 504 6.14 14.12 0.16
N ALA A 505 6.02 13.60 -1.06
CA ALA A 505 6.83 12.48 -1.53
C ALA A 505 8.33 12.84 -1.57
N ILE A 506 8.66 14.07 -2.01
CA ILE A 506 10.04 14.60 -1.95
C ILE A 506 10.50 14.73 -0.49
N ALA A 507 9.67 15.28 0.40
CA ALA A 507 10.02 15.39 1.82
C ALA A 507 10.30 14.03 2.48
N LEU A 508 9.53 13.00 2.08
CA LEU A 508 9.71 11.63 2.52
C LEU A 508 11.01 11.03 1.98
N ALA A 509 11.34 11.26 0.70
CA ALA A 509 12.60 10.85 0.10
C ALA A 509 13.83 11.48 0.79
N LEU A 510 13.69 12.71 1.28
CA LEU A 510 14.74 13.44 2.00
C LEU A 510 14.87 13.05 3.49
N ALA A 511 13.98 12.19 4.01
CA ALA A 511 13.88 11.93 5.44
C ALA A 511 15.17 11.36 6.07
N GLY A 512 15.92 10.55 5.33
CA GLY A 512 17.20 10.00 5.77
C GLY A 512 18.44 10.76 5.30
N GLY A 513 18.28 11.92 4.65
CA GLY A 513 19.40 12.75 4.18
C GLY A 513 20.23 12.12 3.06
N PRO A 514 19.62 11.72 1.94
CA PRO A 514 20.30 11.03 0.84
C PRO A 514 21.36 11.90 0.16
N ARG A 515 22.41 11.26 -0.35
CA ARG A 515 23.42 11.89 -1.21
C ARG A 515 23.04 11.86 -2.70
N LEU A 516 22.22 10.88 -3.09
CA LEU A 516 21.69 10.72 -4.45
C LEU A 516 20.16 10.62 -4.41
N LEU A 517 19.49 11.44 -5.21
CA LEU A 517 18.06 11.36 -5.46
C LEU A 517 17.80 10.88 -6.89
N ILE A 518 17.12 9.74 -7.02
CA ILE A 518 16.57 9.30 -8.31
C ILE A 518 15.13 9.78 -8.39
N ALA A 519 14.84 10.66 -9.34
CA ALA A 519 13.52 11.23 -9.57
C ALA A 519 12.97 10.70 -10.90
N ASP A 520 12.03 9.75 -10.82
CA ASP A 520 11.42 9.14 -11.99
C ASP A 520 10.10 9.83 -12.32
N GLU A 521 10.13 10.64 -13.37
CA GLU A 521 9.00 11.43 -13.84
C GLU A 521 8.32 12.26 -12.72
N PRO A 522 9.09 13.07 -11.97
CA PRO A 522 8.60 13.73 -10.76
C PRO A 522 7.56 14.84 -11.00
N THR A 523 7.25 15.13 -12.26
CA THR A 523 6.33 16.17 -12.69
C THR A 523 5.17 15.61 -13.52
N THR A 524 5.13 14.31 -13.77
CA THR A 524 4.05 13.68 -14.52
C THR A 524 2.72 13.82 -13.77
N ALA A 525 1.63 14.04 -14.53
CA ALA A 525 0.27 14.26 -14.01
C ALA A 525 0.06 15.54 -13.16
N LEU A 526 0.97 16.51 -13.23
CA LEU A 526 0.82 17.84 -12.62
C LEU A 526 0.54 18.90 -13.69
N ASP A 527 -0.15 19.98 -13.33
CA ASP A 527 -0.30 21.14 -14.21
C ASP A 527 1.03 21.86 -14.43
N VAL A 528 1.20 22.51 -15.59
CA VAL A 528 2.46 23.13 -16.02
C VAL A 528 3.00 24.14 -15.00
N THR A 529 2.14 24.83 -14.25
CA THR A 529 2.60 25.78 -13.22
C THR A 529 3.23 25.05 -12.04
N VAL A 530 2.54 24.01 -11.53
CA VAL A 530 3.06 23.18 -10.44
C VAL A 530 4.32 22.41 -10.86
N GLN A 531 4.41 21.92 -12.09
CA GLN A 531 5.61 21.26 -12.61
C GLN A 531 6.85 22.16 -12.45
N ALA A 532 6.77 23.41 -12.93
CA ALA A 532 7.87 24.35 -12.82
C ALA A 532 8.23 24.68 -11.36
N GLU A 533 7.24 24.72 -10.46
CA GLU A 533 7.52 24.89 -9.02
C GLU A 533 8.25 23.68 -8.41
N ILE A 534 7.92 22.46 -8.83
CA ILE A 534 8.58 21.24 -8.36
C ILE A 534 10.03 21.18 -8.87
N LEU A 535 10.28 21.51 -10.14
CA LEU A 535 11.65 21.55 -10.69
C LEU A 535 12.52 22.60 -9.99
N ARG A 536 11.98 23.80 -9.75
CA ARG A 536 12.67 24.84 -8.96
C ARG A 536 12.94 24.40 -7.51
N LEU A 537 12.00 23.66 -6.91
CA LEU A 537 12.20 23.08 -5.58
C LEU A 537 13.37 22.08 -5.61
N LEU A 538 13.40 21.14 -6.55
CA LEU A 538 14.48 20.17 -6.68
C LEU A 538 15.84 20.85 -6.89
N ARG A 539 15.92 21.88 -7.74
CA ARG A 539 17.14 22.69 -7.91
C ARG A 539 17.57 23.36 -6.61
N THR A 540 16.63 23.93 -5.87
CA THR A 540 16.93 24.58 -4.58
C THR A 540 17.47 23.57 -3.58
N LEU A 541 16.84 22.39 -3.47
CA LEU A 541 17.27 21.32 -2.58
C LEU A 541 18.65 20.78 -2.96
N GLN A 542 18.95 20.59 -4.26
CA GLN A 542 20.28 20.16 -4.71
C GLN A 542 21.35 21.19 -4.33
N ARG A 543 21.09 22.49 -4.52
CA ARG A 543 22.03 23.55 -4.13
C ARG A 543 22.26 23.65 -2.63
N GLU A 544 21.20 23.46 -1.83
CA GLU A 544 21.27 23.55 -0.37
C GLU A 544 21.90 22.31 0.28
N THR A 545 21.73 21.13 -0.32
CA THR A 545 22.18 19.85 0.28
C THR A 545 23.42 19.26 -0.37
N GLY A 546 23.78 19.70 -1.58
CA GLY A 546 24.84 19.10 -2.40
C GLY A 546 24.49 17.70 -2.93
N MET A 547 23.23 17.26 -2.84
CA MET A 547 22.82 15.95 -3.35
C MET A 547 22.92 15.90 -4.88
N ALA A 548 23.35 14.77 -5.43
CA ALA A 548 23.25 14.51 -6.85
C ALA A 548 21.80 14.14 -7.21
N ILE A 549 21.36 14.51 -8.41
CA ILE A 549 20.03 14.14 -8.92
C ILE A 549 20.19 13.36 -10.23
N LEU A 550 19.57 12.18 -10.27
CA LEU A 550 19.30 11.46 -11.52
C LEU A 550 17.83 11.70 -11.89
N LEU A 551 17.59 12.59 -12.85
CA LEU A 551 16.25 12.92 -13.34
C LEU A 551 15.91 12.03 -14.53
N ILE A 552 14.89 11.19 -14.38
CA ILE A 552 14.31 10.43 -15.50
C ILE A 552 13.06 11.18 -15.97
N SER A 553 13.01 11.53 -17.25
CA SER A 553 11.90 12.28 -17.84
C SER A 553 11.68 11.90 -19.30
N HIS A 554 10.50 12.16 -19.83
CA HIS A 554 10.25 12.20 -21.27
C HIS A 554 10.11 13.63 -21.80
N ASP A 555 10.09 14.63 -20.92
CA ASP A 555 9.94 16.05 -21.25
C ASP A 555 11.29 16.77 -21.26
N TRP A 556 11.66 17.28 -22.43
CA TRP A 556 12.85 18.10 -22.66
C TRP A 556 12.79 19.46 -21.96
N GLY A 557 11.61 20.01 -21.68
CA GLY A 557 11.46 21.22 -20.88
C GLY A 557 12.00 21.03 -19.47
N ALA A 558 11.60 19.93 -18.81
CA ALA A 558 12.10 19.57 -17.49
C ALA A 558 13.62 19.29 -17.47
N VAL A 559 14.12 18.59 -18.50
CA VAL A 559 15.55 18.27 -18.64
C VAL A 559 16.38 19.52 -18.90
N GLY A 560 15.95 20.37 -19.84
CA GLY A 560 16.62 21.63 -20.17
C GLY A 560 16.59 22.64 -19.02
N GLU A 561 15.56 22.59 -18.17
CA GLU A 561 15.53 23.38 -16.95
C GLU A 561 16.54 22.81 -15.93
N LEU A 562 16.45 21.55 -15.52
CA LEU A 562 17.16 21.07 -14.33
C LEU A 562 18.56 20.47 -14.56
N CYS A 563 18.83 19.87 -15.73
CA CYS A 563 19.97 18.97 -15.93
C CYS A 563 21.18 19.65 -16.57
N GLU A 564 22.38 19.40 -16.04
CA GLU A 564 23.65 19.85 -16.60
C GLU A 564 24.11 18.96 -17.76
N ARG A 565 23.98 17.64 -17.56
CA ARG A 565 24.26 16.60 -18.57
C ARG A 565 23.01 15.77 -18.82
N THR A 566 22.91 15.20 -20.01
CA THR A 566 21.79 14.35 -20.42
C THR A 566 22.27 13.10 -21.13
N LEU A 567 21.60 11.99 -20.86
CA LEU A 567 21.67 10.73 -21.60
C LEU A 567 20.37 10.54 -22.37
N VAL A 568 20.46 10.41 -23.69
CA VAL A 568 19.33 10.04 -24.55
C VAL A 568 19.33 8.51 -24.69
N MET A 569 18.25 7.88 -24.28
CA MET A 569 18.07 6.43 -24.34
C MET A 569 17.04 6.03 -25.40
N TYR A 570 17.39 5.01 -26.20
CA TYR A 570 16.50 4.38 -27.16
C TYR A 570 16.69 2.87 -27.13
N ALA A 571 15.59 2.12 -27.05
CA ALA A 571 15.57 0.64 -27.07
C ALA A 571 16.71 0.01 -26.22
N GLY A 572 16.81 0.40 -24.94
CA GLY A 572 17.76 -0.19 -24.00
C GLY A 572 19.20 0.33 -24.07
N GLN A 573 19.55 1.16 -25.05
CA GLN A 573 20.89 1.71 -25.23
C GLN A 573 20.92 3.22 -24.99
N VAL A 574 22.07 3.74 -24.52
CA VAL A 574 22.39 5.17 -24.61
C VAL A 574 22.81 5.45 -26.06
N VAL A 575 22.04 6.31 -26.73
CA VAL A 575 22.29 6.71 -28.12
C VAL A 575 22.98 8.06 -28.25
N GLU A 576 22.88 8.92 -27.24
CA GLU A 576 23.60 10.19 -27.18
C GLU A 576 23.82 10.61 -25.73
N SER A 577 24.96 11.24 -25.43
CA SER A 577 25.29 11.73 -24.09
C SER A 577 26.17 12.98 -24.16
N GLY A 578 25.95 13.94 -23.28
CA GLY A 578 26.75 15.16 -23.20
C GLY A 578 26.06 16.29 -22.41
N PRO A 579 26.63 17.51 -22.38
CA PRO A 579 25.98 18.68 -21.82
C PRO A 579 24.60 18.89 -22.43
N THR A 580 23.60 19.12 -21.58
CA THR A 580 22.20 19.28 -22.02
C THR A 580 22.09 20.41 -23.04
N ALA A 581 22.75 21.54 -22.80
CA ALA A 581 22.75 22.68 -23.70
C ALA A 581 23.31 22.33 -25.10
N THR A 582 24.34 21.50 -25.16
CA THR A 582 24.96 21.06 -26.43
C THR A 582 24.02 20.15 -27.21
N ILE A 583 23.40 19.16 -26.56
CA ILE A 583 22.46 18.24 -27.22
C ILE A 583 21.23 19.01 -27.73
N VAL A 584 20.69 19.95 -26.95
CA VAL A 584 19.54 20.77 -27.37
C VAL A 584 19.89 21.66 -28.56
N ALA A 585 21.09 22.24 -28.59
CA ALA A 585 21.50 23.15 -29.65
C ALA A 585 21.95 22.42 -30.94
N ALA A 586 22.62 21.28 -30.81
CA ALA A 586 23.23 20.55 -31.91
C ALA A 586 23.16 19.02 -31.67
N PRO A 587 21.97 18.41 -31.73
CA PRO A 587 21.82 16.98 -31.55
C PRO A 587 22.58 16.23 -32.65
N GLN A 588 23.32 15.17 -32.28
CA GLN A 588 24.09 14.37 -33.22
C GLN A 588 23.34 13.11 -33.69
N HIS A 589 22.52 12.51 -32.82
CA HIS A 589 21.77 11.31 -33.15
C HIS A 589 20.41 11.69 -33.77
N PRO A 590 20.01 11.12 -34.93
CA PRO A 590 18.73 11.43 -35.58
C PRO A 590 17.49 11.23 -34.69
N TYR A 591 17.58 10.31 -33.72
CA TYR A 591 16.57 10.15 -32.68
C TYR A 591 16.45 11.37 -31.74
N SER A 592 17.58 11.89 -31.25
CA SER A 592 17.61 13.08 -30.38
C SER A 592 17.05 14.29 -31.11
N GLU A 593 17.42 14.45 -32.38
CA GLU A 593 16.89 15.47 -33.28
C GLU A 593 15.36 15.35 -33.43
N GLY A 594 14.86 14.14 -33.73
CA GLY A 594 13.42 13.89 -33.84
C GLY A 594 12.65 14.13 -32.54
N LEU A 595 13.23 13.78 -31.38
CA LEU A 595 12.63 14.08 -30.07
C LEU A 595 12.52 15.59 -29.80
N LEU A 596 13.56 16.36 -30.13
CA LEU A 596 13.58 17.81 -29.95
C LEU A 596 12.60 18.49 -30.92
N ALA A 597 12.54 18.04 -32.17
CA ALA A 597 11.59 18.53 -33.18
C ALA A 597 10.13 18.21 -32.84
N ALA A 598 9.89 17.14 -32.08
CA ALA A 598 8.56 16.77 -31.60
C ALA A 598 8.12 17.54 -30.34
N ASN A 599 8.98 18.37 -29.73
CA ASN A 599 8.67 19.07 -28.49
C ASN A 599 7.86 20.37 -28.75
N PRO A 600 6.61 20.49 -28.23
CA PRO A 600 5.80 21.69 -28.37
C PRO A 600 6.45 22.97 -27.85
N GLN A 601 7.30 22.88 -26.83
CA GLN A 601 7.96 24.05 -26.22
C GLN A 601 9.13 24.58 -27.06
N LEU A 602 9.69 23.74 -27.93
CA LEU A 602 10.79 24.10 -28.84
C LEU A 602 10.29 24.37 -30.27
N GLY A 603 9.03 24.04 -30.57
CA GLY A 603 8.42 24.24 -31.88
C GLY A 603 7.98 25.68 -32.16
N THR A 604 7.82 26.00 -33.44
CA THR A 604 7.30 27.29 -33.90
C THR A 604 5.77 27.33 -33.78
N PRO A 605 5.17 28.30 -33.06
CA PRO A 605 3.71 28.41 -32.96
C PRO A 605 3.03 28.47 -34.33
N GLY A 606 2.00 27.65 -34.51
CA GLY A 606 1.22 27.58 -35.76
C GLY A 606 1.79 26.62 -36.82
N MET A 607 2.93 25.97 -36.57
CA MET A 607 3.43 24.88 -37.42
C MET A 607 3.05 23.50 -36.84
N PRO A 608 2.78 22.49 -37.70
CA PRO A 608 2.64 21.11 -37.25
C PRO A 608 3.92 20.62 -36.56
N LEU A 609 3.78 19.89 -35.46
CA LEU A 609 4.92 19.25 -34.81
C LEU A 609 5.43 18.06 -35.62
N HIS A 610 6.74 17.86 -35.59
CA HIS A 610 7.33 16.67 -36.19
C HIS A 610 6.84 15.41 -35.46
N VAL A 611 6.33 14.44 -36.21
CA VAL A 611 5.95 13.12 -35.68
C VAL A 611 6.93 12.09 -36.21
N MET A 612 7.72 11.50 -35.31
CA MET A 612 8.59 10.40 -35.68
C MET A 612 7.74 9.14 -36.00
N PRO A 613 7.85 8.54 -37.19
CA PRO A 613 7.08 7.36 -37.55
C PRO A 613 7.49 6.14 -36.72
N GLY A 614 6.54 5.22 -36.50
CA GLY A 614 6.77 3.96 -35.76
C GLY A 614 6.87 4.13 -34.24
N GLY A 615 7.23 3.05 -33.55
CA GLY A 615 7.40 3.00 -32.09
C GLY A 615 8.76 2.43 -31.66
N VAL A 616 9.04 2.39 -30.36
CA VAL A 616 10.21 1.66 -29.84
C VAL A 616 10.01 0.16 -30.06
N PRO A 617 11.00 -0.57 -30.63
CA PRO A 617 10.89 -2.03 -30.81
C PRO A 617 10.73 -2.74 -29.46
N ALA A 618 9.94 -3.82 -29.45
CA ALA A 618 9.70 -4.57 -28.23
C ALA A 618 11.00 -5.21 -27.69
N PRO A 619 11.14 -5.39 -26.36
CA PRO A 619 12.25 -6.12 -25.78
C PRO A 619 12.39 -7.52 -26.39
N GLY A 620 13.59 -7.86 -26.87
CA GLY A 620 13.87 -9.12 -27.56
C GLY A 620 13.70 -9.10 -29.09
N GLU A 621 13.19 -8.00 -29.66
CA GLU A 621 13.06 -7.78 -31.11
C GLU A 621 14.05 -6.72 -31.63
N TRP A 622 15.10 -6.42 -30.86
CA TRP A 622 16.08 -5.41 -31.24
C TRP A 622 16.96 -5.89 -32.40
N PRO A 623 17.25 -5.02 -33.38
CA PRO A 623 18.10 -5.37 -34.52
C PRO A 623 19.56 -5.52 -34.07
N SER A 624 20.35 -6.29 -34.83
CA SER A 624 21.78 -6.51 -34.55
C SER A 624 22.66 -5.27 -34.75
N GLY A 625 22.18 -4.29 -35.51
CA GLY A 625 22.88 -3.03 -35.78
C GLY A 625 22.42 -1.88 -34.89
N CYS A 626 22.18 -0.72 -35.50
CA CYS A 626 21.57 0.43 -34.84
C CYS A 626 20.11 0.12 -34.49
N HIS A 627 19.75 0.23 -33.21
CA HIS A 627 18.37 0.00 -32.76
C HIS A 627 17.36 0.94 -33.43
N PHE A 628 17.78 2.16 -33.78
CA PHE A 628 16.94 3.17 -34.42
C PHE A 628 16.86 3.03 -35.96
N ALA A 629 17.56 2.08 -36.58
CA ALA A 629 17.68 1.97 -38.03
C ALA A 629 16.34 1.97 -38.77
N ALA A 630 15.33 1.26 -38.24
CA ALA A 630 14.00 1.15 -38.86
C ALA A 630 13.20 2.47 -38.90
N ARG A 631 13.56 3.45 -38.06
CA ARG A 631 12.90 4.77 -37.96
C ARG A 631 13.80 5.91 -38.44
N CYS A 632 15.07 5.63 -38.69
CA CYS A 632 16.06 6.63 -39.06
C CYS A 632 15.87 7.08 -40.51
N PRO A 633 15.65 8.38 -40.79
CA PRO A 633 15.54 8.89 -42.17
C PRO A 633 16.88 8.85 -42.93
N TYR A 634 17.98 8.49 -42.25
CA TYR A 634 19.35 8.49 -42.77
C TYR A 634 20.00 7.11 -42.68
N VAL A 635 19.21 6.04 -42.62
CA VAL A 635 19.70 4.66 -42.53
C VAL A 635 20.52 4.28 -43.76
N THR A 636 21.61 3.53 -43.55
CA THR A 636 22.44 2.91 -44.58
C THR A 636 22.63 1.42 -44.25
N ASP A 637 23.15 0.62 -45.18
CA ASP A 637 23.38 -0.82 -44.95
C ASP A 637 24.33 -1.07 -43.77
N ASP A 638 25.34 -0.22 -43.59
CA ASP A 638 26.29 -0.28 -42.46
C ASP A 638 25.60 -0.08 -41.10
N CYS A 639 24.49 0.68 -41.05
CA CYS A 639 23.71 0.86 -39.83
C CYS A 639 23.01 -0.43 -39.38
N ILE A 640 22.81 -1.40 -40.27
CA ILE A 640 22.08 -2.64 -40.01
C ILE A 640 23.05 -3.80 -39.77
N ALA A 641 24.21 -3.75 -40.44
CA ALA A 641 25.17 -4.86 -40.50
C ALA A 641 25.81 -5.21 -39.15
N HIS A 642 26.19 -4.22 -38.33
CA HIS A 642 26.97 -4.44 -37.10
C HIS A 642 26.55 -3.49 -35.96
N PRO A 643 26.78 -3.87 -34.69
CA PRO A 643 26.56 -2.99 -33.55
C PRO A 643 27.33 -1.67 -33.70
N ILE A 644 26.65 -0.56 -33.43
CA ILE A 644 27.25 0.77 -33.55
C ILE A 644 27.95 1.12 -32.23
N ALA A 645 29.25 1.39 -32.31
CA ALA A 645 30.02 1.88 -31.18
C ALA A 645 29.65 3.34 -30.86
N VAL A 646 29.79 3.71 -29.59
CA VAL A 646 29.69 5.11 -29.17
C VAL A 646 30.95 5.86 -29.64
N ALA A 647 30.78 6.95 -30.37
CA ALA A 647 31.86 7.80 -30.87
C ALA A 647 31.60 9.28 -30.52
N GLY A 648 32.64 10.12 -30.54
CA GLY A 648 32.52 11.56 -30.24
C GLY A 648 33.70 12.09 -29.44
N THR A 649 33.52 13.25 -28.83
CA THR A 649 34.47 13.83 -27.86
C THR A 649 34.13 13.34 -26.45
N ASP A 650 35.04 13.57 -25.48
CA ASP A 650 34.77 13.22 -24.08
C ASP A 650 33.50 13.90 -23.53
N ASP A 651 33.18 15.10 -24.04
CA ASP A 651 32.01 15.87 -23.62
C ASP A 651 30.74 15.55 -24.42
N HIS A 652 30.82 15.11 -25.68
CA HIS A 652 29.63 14.84 -26.50
C HIS A 652 29.82 13.58 -27.33
N ARG A 653 29.08 12.53 -26.96
CA ARG A 653 29.18 11.19 -27.54
C ARG A 653 27.84 10.77 -28.14
N SER A 654 27.89 10.10 -29.29
CA SER A 654 26.73 9.60 -30.03
C SER A 654 26.99 8.19 -30.53
N ARG A 655 25.99 7.32 -30.45
CA ARG A 655 25.97 5.97 -31.02
C ARG A 655 25.45 6.03 -32.46
N CYS A 656 26.15 6.78 -33.32
CA CYS A 656 25.74 6.99 -34.70
C CYS A 656 26.96 7.00 -35.63
N LEU A 657 26.82 6.43 -36.82
CA LEU A 657 27.83 6.54 -37.88
C LEU A 657 27.92 7.98 -38.44
N ARG A 658 26.88 8.79 -38.26
CA ARG A 658 26.86 10.21 -38.66
C ARG A 658 27.33 11.09 -37.50
N THR A 659 28.63 11.38 -37.42
CA THR A 659 29.24 12.16 -36.33
C THR A 659 29.37 13.66 -36.61
N ARG A 660 28.62 14.24 -37.55
CA ARG A 660 28.60 15.69 -37.82
C ARG A 660 27.17 16.25 -37.81
N PRO A 661 26.92 17.39 -37.12
CA PRO A 661 25.61 18.03 -37.12
C PRO A 661 25.25 18.51 -38.54
N THR A 662 24.04 18.20 -38.99
CA THR A 662 23.45 18.75 -40.23
C THR A 662 22.16 19.49 -39.88
N HIS A 663 21.69 20.36 -40.79
CA HIS A 663 20.45 21.12 -40.64
C HIS A 663 19.31 20.27 -40.08
N MET A 664 18.60 20.80 -39.07
CA MET A 664 17.47 20.12 -38.40
C MET A 664 16.51 19.53 -39.44
N ILE A 665 16.02 18.30 -39.20
CA ILE A 665 14.97 17.64 -40.01
C ILE A 665 13.88 18.67 -40.30
N GLU A 666 13.80 19.13 -41.55
CA GLU A 666 12.72 20.00 -41.99
C GLU A 666 11.41 19.23 -41.80
N ALA A 667 10.47 19.83 -41.07
CA ALA A 667 9.11 19.31 -40.99
C ALA A 667 8.56 19.27 -42.43
N LYS A 668 8.54 18.06 -43.02
CA LYS A 668 7.85 17.87 -44.29
C LYS A 668 6.37 18.24 -44.08
N PRO A 669 5.77 19.04 -44.97
CA PRO A 669 4.39 19.50 -44.84
C PRO A 669 3.38 18.35 -44.81
#